data_AF-A0A2C6AER4-F1
#
_entry.id   AF-A0A2C6AER4-F1
#
_cell.length_a   1.000
_cell.length_b   1.000
_cell.length_c   1.000
_cell.angle_alpha   90.00
_cell.angle_beta   90.00
_cell.angle_gamma   90.00
#
_symmetry.space_group_name_H-M   'P 1'
#
loop_
_entity.id
_entity.type
_entity.pdbx_description
1 polymer ?
#
loop_
_entity_poly.entity_id
_entity_poly.type
_entity_poly.pdbx_seq_one_letter_code
_entity_poly.pdbx_strand_id
1 'polypeptide(L)'
;MFSRTLSLRNLTWKTIVDDQRLPENIRHALLDWNRYRVNDYRRGQRDGTVLVGYLGKKRTVSRDLIFADLTLPSGVVYQLCSTCMPNGNTHEKFRAIPAHVPVCVRPMGSFPPSPDCENHPSGRKFTMRMRDIWPLNSIPKKQIVTPEVHFPPTKRHLQIRFHQDLQARLRFRSWLKGVLSQDLLEKGFVDVETPTLFKSTPEGAREFLVPTRRRGRAYALSQSPQQYKQALIASGISRYMQWARCYRDEDLRTDRQPEFTQLDMEWAYAVGSNVMSDVTNMLVKALSALHPSVSYQDIRGARIPVVAKITTGSAAAEATAATDATEATTATDATEATTATDATEATTAVDATEAAQATLAATTTGATAAPATTHAHQFTTMTWEESIAAYGSDKPDLRIPNKIHAIEDLTPIRSFVGMVTKLSEPLIETFIFPLKDCSPEQARKFLVPFMDSLPPALAENPHGKPQVIIYDSSKPLSGFASMGHEYESVLAPVPGWADIKDGDLVVVQARPTPVGQNFCASTPIGELRSMLWKALLDEGYMDRPRLGDPGSLQFVWVTEFPMFKPVEADDPDYDGESGLAATHHPFTAPLTRADFKILKDEPLEAKSAAFDLVLNGVEVGGGSERNHLPKVQEFIMREVLKMKGPRLGGFSHLFQALRSGCPPHAGFALGFDRLVALLTDTTTVRDVIAFPKTMKGEDPFVKSPGRLTDEQLEPYGLELFKRDEKAATAEEGDLQRDEDWDFPQCLEPEVEKESGQ
;
A
#
# COMPACT_ATOMS: atom_id res chain seq x y z
N MET A 1 41.41 36.37 17.55
CA MET A 1 40.33 36.38 16.53
C MET A 1 39.37 35.19 16.66
N PHE A 2 38.90 34.90 17.87
CA PHE A 2 37.83 33.92 18.17
C PHE A 2 36.92 34.55 19.24
N SER A 3 36.27 35.67 18.90
CA SER A 3 35.42 36.42 19.85
C SER A 3 34.28 37.11 19.12
N ARG A 4 33.32 36.29 18.65
CA ARG A 4 31.94 36.67 18.27
C ARG A 4 31.08 35.43 17.98
N THR A 5 31.43 34.31 18.61
CA THR A 5 30.68 33.06 18.57
C THR A 5 29.42 33.23 19.41
N LEU A 6 28.30 32.76 18.87
CA LEU A 6 26.95 32.87 19.42
C LEU A 6 26.93 32.71 20.95
N SER A 7 26.45 33.73 21.66
CA SER A 7 26.02 33.58 23.05
C SER A 7 24.93 32.51 23.08
N LEU A 8 25.24 31.36 23.70
CA LEU A 8 24.37 30.21 23.94
C LEU A 8 23.20 30.51 24.90
N ARG A 9 22.77 31.77 25.03
CA ARG A 9 21.63 32.20 25.86
C ARG A 9 20.27 32.16 25.12
N ASN A 10 20.21 31.73 23.86
CA ASN A 10 19.02 31.91 23.00
C ASN A 10 18.46 30.58 22.45
N LEU A 11 17.90 29.70 23.29
CA LEU A 11 17.50 28.35 22.85
C LEU A 11 16.12 27.86 23.37
N THR A 12 15.22 28.77 23.76
CA THR A 12 13.83 28.42 24.11
C THR A 12 12.83 29.36 23.43
N TRP A 13 11.57 28.93 23.26
CA TRP A 13 10.48 29.83 22.82
C TRP A 13 10.39 31.08 23.72
N LYS A 14 10.66 30.89 25.02
CA LYS A 14 10.77 31.96 26.02
C LYS A 14 11.88 32.96 25.70
N THR A 15 13.00 32.55 25.10
CA THR A 15 14.08 33.47 24.70
C THR A 15 13.84 34.19 23.37
N ILE A 16 12.97 33.70 22.49
CA ILE A 16 12.45 34.49 21.35
C ILE A 16 11.49 35.58 21.86
N VAL A 17 10.68 35.22 22.87
CA VAL A 17 9.76 36.13 23.56
C VAL A 17 10.50 37.15 24.44
N ASP A 18 11.70 36.83 24.92
CA ASP A 18 12.57 37.75 25.66
C ASP A 18 13.66 38.39 24.77
N ASP A 19 13.66 38.12 23.46
CA ASP A 19 14.60 38.70 22.51
C ASP A 19 14.31 40.19 22.37
N GLN A 20 15.05 41.03 23.10
CA GLN A 20 14.89 42.49 23.06
C GLN A 20 15.16 43.09 21.68
N ARG A 21 15.65 42.32 20.70
CA ARG A 21 15.74 42.75 19.29
C ARG A 21 14.38 42.78 18.60
N LEU A 22 13.37 42.09 19.14
CA LEU A 22 11.98 42.13 18.67
C LEU A 22 11.16 43.14 19.50
N PRO A 23 10.41 44.04 18.86
CA PRO A 23 9.45 44.90 19.56
C PRO A 23 8.48 44.10 20.44
N GLU A 24 8.13 44.64 21.61
CA GLU A 24 7.27 43.98 22.61
C GLU A 24 5.94 43.47 22.06
N ASN A 25 5.29 44.26 21.20
CA ASN A 25 4.04 43.84 20.56
C ASN A 25 4.20 42.65 19.59
N ILE A 26 5.41 42.40 19.07
CA ILE A 26 5.71 41.19 18.29
C ILE A 26 5.92 40.00 19.21
N ARG A 27 6.65 40.20 20.31
CA ARG A 27 6.87 39.16 21.33
C ARG A 27 5.51 38.66 21.85
N HIS A 28 4.56 39.57 22.12
CA HIS A 28 3.18 39.22 22.45
C HIS A 28 2.40 38.55 21.31
N ALA A 29 2.58 38.99 20.06
CA ALA A 29 1.91 38.35 18.93
C ALA A 29 2.40 36.89 18.72
N LEU A 30 3.69 36.64 18.93
CA LEU A 30 4.29 35.29 18.93
C LEU A 30 3.76 34.41 20.08
N LEU A 31 3.35 35.01 21.20
CA LEU A 31 2.75 34.29 22.33
C LEU A 31 1.30 33.85 22.09
N ASP A 32 0.59 34.42 21.11
CA ASP A 32 -0.79 34.06 20.81
C ASP A 32 -0.84 32.76 19.97
N TRP A 33 -0.57 31.64 20.64
CA TRP A 33 -0.43 30.29 20.07
C TRP A 33 -1.59 29.89 19.16
N ASN A 34 -2.82 30.28 19.50
CA ASN A 34 -4.00 29.91 18.73
C ASN A 34 -4.04 30.59 17.35
N ARG A 35 -3.28 31.67 17.13
CA ARG A 35 -3.18 32.33 15.81
C ARG A 35 -2.46 31.50 14.77
N TYR A 36 -1.67 30.49 15.14
CA TYR A 36 -0.86 29.72 14.20
C TYR A 36 -1.50 28.40 13.74
N ARG A 37 -2.74 28.14 14.17
CA ARG A 37 -3.51 26.98 13.69
C ARG A 37 -3.84 27.15 12.21
N VAL A 38 -3.72 26.06 11.45
CA VAL A 38 -3.94 26.02 9.99
C VAL A 38 -5.33 26.57 9.61
N ASN A 39 -6.35 26.33 10.44
CA ASN A 39 -7.75 26.69 10.16
C ASN A 39 -8.20 28.03 10.79
N ASP A 40 -7.56 28.48 11.89
CA ASP A 40 -8.03 29.64 12.67
C ASP A 40 -7.36 30.97 12.27
N TYR A 41 -6.35 30.96 11.38
CA TYR A 41 -5.70 32.18 10.89
C TYR A 41 -6.69 33.19 10.26
N ARG A 42 -7.87 32.71 9.84
CA ARG A 42 -8.91 33.46 9.12
C ARG A 42 -9.81 34.33 10.00
N ARG A 43 -9.99 34.04 11.30
CA ARG A 43 -11.17 34.53 12.06
C ARG A 43 -10.98 35.80 12.90
N GLY A 44 -9.88 36.56 12.78
CA GLY A 44 -9.75 37.75 13.63
C GLY A 44 -8.57 38.69 13.41
N GLN A 45 -8.19 39.03 12.18
CA GLN A 45 -7.11 40.02 11.97
C GLN A 45 -7.63 41.46 11.95
N ARG A 46 -7.34 42.20 13.03
CA ARG A 46 -7.43 43.67 13.10
C ARG A 46 -6.16 44.31 12.49
N ASP A 47 -6.28 45.58 12.15
CA ASP A 47 -5.16 46.43 11.71
C ASP A 47 -3.99 46.35 12.73
N GLY A 48 -2.78 46.03 12.26
CA GLY A 48 -1.59 45.84 13.12
C GLY A 48 -1.24 44.39 13.50
N THR A 49 -1.90 43.37 12.97
CA THR A 49 -1.57 41.96 13.24
C THR A 49 -0.25 41.53 12.57
N VAL A 50 0.59 40.77 13.29
CA VAL A 50 1.87 40.23 12.81
C VAL A 50 1.67 38.89 12.08
N LEU A 51 2.32 38.74 10.92
CA LEU A 51 2.36 37.49 10.16
C LEU A 51 3.68 36.74 10.42
N VAL A 52 3.65 35.42 10.42
CA VAL A 52 4.85 34.58 10.46
C VAL A 52 4.84 33.61 9.29
N GLY A 53 6.00 33.31 8.74
CA GLY A 53 6.09 32.39 7.60
C GLY A 53 7.50 32.28 7.07
N TYR A 54 7.64 31.59 5.95
CA TYR A 54 8.92 31.49 5.25
C TYR A 54 8.99 32.48 4.10
N LEU A 55 10.08 33.23 4.05
CA LEU A 55 10.36 34.17 2.97
C LEU A 55 10.76 33.40 1.69
N GLY A 56 10.17 33.72 0.55
CA GLY A 56 10.51 33.17 -0.75
C GLY A 56 11.70 33.87 -1.40
N LYS A 57 12.00 33.51 -2.65
CA LYS A 57 13.04 34.17 -3.45
C LYS A 57 12.64 35.63 -3.71
N LYS A 58 13.59 36.54 -3.48
CA LYS A 58 13.42 37.96 -3.76
C LYS A 58 13.59 38.24 -5.26
N ARG A 59 12.69 39.06 -5.81
CA ARG A 59 12.69 39.59 -7.17
C ARG A 59 12.88 41.10 -7.08
N THR A 60 14.10 41.57 -7.35
CA THR A 60 14.44 43.00 -7.36
C THR A 60 14.06 43.59 -8.70
N VAL A 61 13.12 44.52 -8.72
CA VAL A 61 12.68 45.23 -9.94
C VAL A 61 13.51 46.48 -10.15
N SER A 62 13.84 47.19 -9.06
CA SER A 62 14.73 48.35 -9.09
C SER A 62 15.50 48.46 -7.77
N ARG A 63 16.41 49.45 -7.67
CA ARG A 63 17.07 49.78 -6.39
C ARG A 63 16.06 50.02 -5.27
N ASP A 64 14.85 50.47 -5.61
CA ASP A 64 13.85 50.92 -4.66
C ASP A 64 12.63 50.01 -4.58
N LEU A 65 12.60 48.88 -5.31
CA LEU A 65 11.44 47.99 -5.37
C LEU A 65 11.84 46.51 -5.40
N ILE A 66 11.44 45.75 -4.38
CA ILE A 66 11.68 44.31 -4.26
C ILE A 66 10.38 43.59 -3.90
N PHE A 67 10.14 42.45 -4.55
CA PHE A 67 9.05 41.53 -4.21
C PHE A 67 9.57 40.21 -3.68
N ALA A 68 8.85 39.55 -2.77
CA ALA A 68 9.08 38.15 -2.41
C ALA A 68 7.79 37.51 -1.95
N ASP A 69 7.69 36.19 -2.05
CA ASP A 69 6.55 35.48 -1.48
C ASP A 69 6.73 35.27 0.04
N LEU A 70 5.64 35.25 0.79
CA LEU A 70 5.60 34.83 2.19
C LEU A 70 4.64 33.66 2.29
N THR A 71 5.16 32.47 2.60
CA THR A 71 4.35 31.27 2.82
C THR A 71 4.05 31.13 4.31
N LEU A 72 2.76 31.22 4.66
CA LEU A 72 2.26 31.07 6.03
C LEU A 72 2.23 29.59 6.46
N PRO A 73 2.13 29.29 7.77
CA PRO A 73 1.89 27.94 8.27
C PRO A 73 0.62 27.28 7.70
N SER A 74 -0.39 28.07 7.36
CA SER A 74 -1.62 27.60 6.70
C SER A 74 -1.41 27.17 5.24
N GLY A 75 -0.26 27.46 4.64
CA GLY A 75 0.02 27.24 3.22
C GLY A 75 -0.36 28.41 2.32
N VAL A 76 -1.09 29.41 2.83
CA VAL A 76 -1.42 30.64 2.09
C VAL A 76 -0.14 31.39 1.73
N VAL A 77 -0.09 31.94 0.51
CA VAL A 77 1.06 32.70 0.00
C VAL A 77 0.65 34.15 -0.29
N TYR A 78 1.27 35.09 0.42
CA TYR A 78 1.19 36.52 0.10
C TYR A 78 2.40 36.97 -0.69
N GLN A 79 2.23 37.93 -1.60
CA GLN A 79 3.35 38.61 -2.24
C GLN A 79 3.72 39.86 -1.43
N LEU A 80 4.85 39.82 -0.76
CA LEU A 80 5.43 40.99 -0.09
C LEU A 80 5.97 41.97 -1.14
N CYS A 81 5.64 43.25 -0.97
CA CYS A 81 6.17 44.36 -1.75
C CYS A 81 6.93 45.32 -0.82
N SER A 82 8.19 45.58 -1.12
CA SER A 82 9.05 46.52 -0.41
C SER A 82 9.43 47.68 -1.31
N THR A 83 9.00 48.90 -0.96
CA THR A 83 9.43 50.15 -1.59
C THR A 83 10.42 50.88 -0.69
N CYS A 84 11.49 51.43 -1.26
CA CYS A 84 12.39 52.32 -0.53
C CYS A 84 11.65 53.62 -0.17
N MET A 85 11.63 53.95 1.12
CA MET A 85 10.95 55.13 1.64
C MET A 85 11.99 56.05 2.30
N PRO A 86 11.92 57.38 2.16
CA PRO A 86 12.96 58.31 2.62
C PRO A 86 13.37 58.16 4.09
N ASN A 87 12.43 57.72 4.95
CA ASN A 87 12.61 57.63 6.40
C ASN A 87 12.47 56.20 6.96
N GLY A 88 12.54 55.16 6.11
CA GLY A 88 12.27 53.77 6.50
C GLY A 88 13.42 52.81 6.20
N ASN A 89 13.88 52.05 7.20
CA ASN A 89 14.93 51.03 7.02
C ASN A 89 14.38 49.64 6.60
N THR A 90 13.07 49.49 6.47
CA THR A 90 12.41 48.21 6.15
C THR A 90 12.88 47.63 4.83
N HIS A 91 13.12 48.48 3.82
CA HIS A 91 13.62 48.03 2.51
C HIS A 91 15.02 47.42 2.59
N GLU A 92 15.92 48.04 3.37
CA GLU A 92 17.28 47.53 3.58
C GLU A 92 17.29 46.25 4.42
N LYS A 93 16.47 46.18 5.48
CA LYS A 93 16.26 44.94 6.26
C LYS A 93 15.77 43.80 5.37
N PHE A 94 14.74 44.05 4.57
CA PHE A 94 14.18 43.07 3.63
C PHE A 94 15.23 42.59 2.62
N ARG A 95 16.04 43.51 2.09
CA ARG A 95 17.16 43.19 1.19
C ARG A 95 18.21 42.30 1.88
N ALA A 96 18.53 42.54 3.15
CA ALA A 96 19.55 41.79 3.90
C ALA A 96 19.11 40.38 4.32
N ILE A 97 17.82 40.15 4.58
CA ILE A 97 17.30 38.85 5.06
C ILE A 97 17.38 37.79 3.96
N PRO A 98 18.12 36.67 4.12
CA PRO A 98 18.20 35.64 3.08
C PRO A 98 16.83 35.03 2.72
N ALA A 99 16.70 34.53 1.49
CA ALA A 99 15.51 33.76 1.11
C ALA A 99 15.42 32.46 1.94
N HIS A 100 14.21 31.91 2.04
CA HIS A 100 13.87 30.65 2.70
C HIS A 100 14.12 30.60 4.21
N VAL A 101 14.38 31.74 4.84
CA VAL A 101 14.41 31.85 6.31
C VAL A 101 13.00 32.10 6.86
N PRO A 102 12.70 31.64 8.08
CA PRO A 102 11.47 32.03 8.75
C PRO A 102 11.55 33.51 9.14
N VAL A 103 10.47 34.24 8.89
CA VAL A 103 10.36 35.67 9.14
C VAL A 103 9.06 36.00 9.85
N CYS A 104 9.10 37.11 10.57
CA CYS A 104 7.97 37.82 11.13
C CYS A 104 7.77 39.10 10.31
N VAL A 105 6.54 39.35 9.84
CA VAL A 105 6.20 40.49 8.98
C VAL A 105 5.08 41.29 9.63
N ARG A 106 5.27 42.61 9.73
CA ARG A 106 4.21 43.54 10.08
C ARG A 106 3.67 44.16 8.78
N PRO A 107 2.40 43.96 8.40
CA PRO A 107 1.84 44.54 7.19
C PRO A 107 1.56 46.05 7.33
N MET A 108 1.42 46.75 6.20
CA MET A 108 0.89 48.11 6.12
C MET A 108 -0.57 48.09 5.66
N GLY A 109 -1.47 48.69 6.45
CA GLY A 109 -2.87 48.89 6.08
C GLY A 109 -3.76 47.68 6.34
N SER A 110 -5.01 47.77 5.88
CA SER A 110 -6.01 46.71 5.98
C SER A 110 -5.63 45.50 5.12
N PHE A 111 -5.97 44.32 5.63
CA PHE A 111 -5.70 43.05 4.95
C PHE A 111 -6.54 42.95 3.67
N PRO A 112 -5.95 42.57 2.53
CA PRO A 112 -6.77 42.13 1.41
C PRO A 112 -7.49 40.83 1.80
N PRO A 113 -8.73 40.62 1.34
CA PRO A 113 -9.48 39.40 1.62
C PRO A 113 -8.75 38.16 1.07
N SER A 114 -9.00 36.99 1.67
CA SER A 114 -8.36 35.71 1.29
C SER A 114 -8.62 35.38 -0.20
N PRO A 115 -7.73 34.63 -0.89
CA PRO A 115 -8.02 34.09 -2.23
C PRO A 115 -9.26 33.22 -2.35
N ASP A 116 -9.84 32.80 -1.22
CA ASP A 116 -11.00 31.91 -1.15
C ASP A 116 -12.35 32.66 -1.11
N CYS A 117 -12.36 33.96 -1.41
CA CYS A 117 -13.62 34.67 -1.68
C CYS A 117 -14.09 34.24 -3.07
N GLU A 118 -15.30 33.69 -3.14
CA GLU A 118 -15.94 33.16 -4.33
C GLU A 118 -15.68 34.03 -5.59
N ASN A 119 -15.35 33.36 -6.70
CA ASN A 119 -15.13 33.91 -8.04
C ASN A 119 -13.84 34.71 -8.30
N HIS A 120 -12.66 34.12 -8.11
CA HIS A 120 -11.42 34.70 -8.64
C HIS A 120 -10.59 33.75 -9.53
N PRO A 121 -10.07 34.25 -10.68
CA PRO A 121 -9.25 33.47 -11.58
C PRO A 121 -7.96 33.02 -10.88
N SER A 122 -7.67 31.73 -10.98
CA SER A 122 -6.50 31.09 -10.38
C SER A 122 -5.21 31.83 -10.71
N GLY A 123 -4.46 32.26 -9.69
CA GLY A 123 -3.08 32.72 -9.83
C GLY A 123 -2.75 34.15 -9.38
N ARG A 124 -3.73 34.97 -8.96
CA ARG A 124 -3.45 36.32 -8.46
C ARG A 124 -3.00 36.28 -6.99
N LYS A 125 -1.69 36.40 -6.76
CA LYS A 125 -1.12 36.56 -5.40
C LYS A 125 -1.52 37.92 -4.83
N PHE A 126 -2.06 37.96 -3.62
CA PHE A 126 -2.34 39.23 -2.96
C PHE A 126 -1.05 39.93 -2.61
N THR A 127 -0.85 41.11 -3.20
CA THR A 127 0.32 41.94 -2.93
C THR A 127 0.07 42.78 -1.68
N MET A 128 1.01 42.73 -0.75
CA MET A 128 0.93 43.38 0.54
C MET A 128 2.20 44.17 0.80
N ARG A 129 2.02 45.44 1.19
CA ARG A 129 3.13 46.28 1.65
C ARG A 129 3.46 45.93 3.10
N MET A 130 4.74 46.00 3.45
CA MET A 130 5.22 45.68 4.80
C MET A 130 5.64 46.94 5.54
N ARG A 131 5.23 47.07 6.80
CA ARG A 131 5.64 48.14 7.70
C ARG A 131 7.05 47.84 8.21
N ASP A 132 7.29 46.59 8.60
CA ASP A 132 8.60 46.12 9.08
C ASP A 132 8.70 44.58 8.99
N ILE A 133 9.92 44.03 9.03
CA ILE A 133 10.21 42.60 8.90
C ILE A 133 11.40 42.19 9.77
N TRP A 134 11.31 41.00 10.38
CA TRP A 134 12.35 40.43 11.25
C TRP A 134 12.63 38.98 10.89
N PRO A 135 13.90 38.56 10.73
CA PRO A 135 14.23 37.15 10.60
C PRO A 135 14.10 36.46 11.96
N LEU A 136 13.41 35.31 11.99
CA LEU A 136 13.31 34.46 13.16
C LEU A 136 14.47 33.46 13.25
N ASN A 137 15.12 33.18 12.11
CA ASN A 137 16.31 32.34 12.04
C ASN A 137 17.15 32.71 10.81
N SER A 138 18.30 32.05 10.64
CA SER A 138 19.22 32.25 9.52
C SER A 138 19.61 30.92 8.86
N ILE A 139 20.08 30.98 7.62
CA ILE A 139 20.63 29.82 6.89
C ILE A 139 22.14 30.03 6.75
N PRO A 140 22.98 29.03 7.07
CA PRO A 140 24.42 29.11 6.85
C PRO A 140 24.77 29.42 5.39
N LYS A 141 25.74 30.30 5.15
CA LYS A 141 26.10 30.76 3.78
C LYS A 141 26.43 29.64 2.79
N LYS A 142 26.94 28.50 3.28
CA LYS A 142 27.32 27.34 2.45
C LYS A 142 26.14 26.41 2.14
N GLN A 143 24.99 26.60 2.79
CA GLN A 143 23.84 25.72 2.65
C GLN A 143 22.85 26.32 1.65
N ILE A 144 22.67 25.64 0.52
CA ILE A 144 21.67 25.99 -0.47
C ILE A 144 20.33 25.37 -0.04
N VAL A 145 19.31 26.20 0.11
CA VAL A 145 17.99 25.83 0.61
C VAL A 145 16.95 26.47 -0.32
N THR A 146 16.82 25.94 -1.54
CA THR A 146 15.86 26.46 -2.53
C THR A 146 15.00 25.33 -3.12
N PRO A 147 13.80 25.62 -3.63
CA PRO A 147 12.88 24.59 -4.14
C PRO A 147 13.40 23.81 -5.36
N GLU A 148 14.34 24.40 -6.12
CA GLU A 148 14.89 23.82 -7.34
C GLU A 148 15.96 22.76 -7.05
N VAL A 149 16.47 22.70 -5.81
CA VAL A 149 17.48 21.72 -5.40
C VAL A 149 16.81 20.37 -5.17
N HIS A 150 17.34 19.33 -5.82
CA HIS A 150 17.00 17.96 -5.45
C HIS A 150 17.73 17.58 -4.15
N PHE A 151 17.01 17.63 -3.03
CA PHE A 151 17.59 17.28 -1.74
C PHE A 151 17.76 15.76 -1.61
N PRO A 152 18.92 15.28 -1.15
CA PRO A 152 19.11 13.86 -0.86
C PRO A 152 18.26 13.42 0.35
N PRO A 153 18.02 12.11 0.52
CA PRO A 153 17.33 11.57 1.70
C PRO A 153 17.93 12.00 3.05
N THR A 154 19.25 12.25 3.11
CA THR A 154 19.93 12.81 4.30
C THR A 154 19.43 14.21 4.71
N LYS A 155 18.71 14.90 3.82
CA LYS A 155 18.07 16.19 4.05
C LYS A 155 16.54 16.07 3.93
N ARG A 156 15.95 14.98 4.45
CA ARG A 156 14.50 14.71 4.40
C ARG A 156 13.62 15.87 4.87
N HIS A 157 14.03 16.60 5.91
CA HIS A 157 13.34 17.81 6.36
C HIS A 157 13.22 18.91 5.28
N LEU A 158 14.21 19.05 4.39
CA LEU A 158 14.14 19.98 3.25
C LEU A 158 13.34 19.38 2.09
N GLN A 159 13.43 18.07 1.86
CA GLN A 159 12.53 17.39 0.92
C GLN A 159 11.07 17.65 1.30
N ILE A 160 10.66 17.33 2.53
CA ILE A 160 9.29 17.59 3.01
C ILE A 160 8.94 19.06 2.88
N ARG A 161 9.87 19.99 3.12
CA ARG A 161 9.60 21.42 3.02
C ARG A 161 9.33 21.91 1.58
N PHE A 162 9.99 21.34 0.58
CA PHE A 162 9.96 21.87 -0.79
C PHE A 162 9.29 20.95 -1.82
N HIS A 163 9.23 19.65 -1.56
CA HIS A 163 8.60 18.66 -2.43
C HIS A 163 7.10 18.63 -2.10
N GLN A 164 6.31 19.34 -2.90
CA GLN A 164 4.88 19.53 -2.68
C GLN A 164 4.10 18.21 -2.66
N ASP A 165 4.54 17.24 -3.46
CA ASP A 165 4.01 15.89 -3.53
C ASP A 165 4.17 15.16 -2.19
N LEU A 166 5.34 15.20 -1.55
CA LEU A 166 5.53 14.63 -0.22
C LEU A 166 4.63 15.28 0.83
N GLN A 167 4.45 16.61 0.79
CA GLN A 167 3.52 17.27 1.70
C GLN A 167 2.06 16.87 1.46
N ALA A 168 1.65 16.80 0.19
CA ALA A 168 0.31 16.37 -0.19
C ALA A 168 0.05 14.95 0.30
N ARG A 169 0.99 14.02 0.09
CA ARG A 169 0.92 12.63 0.58
C ARG A 169 0.81 12.55 2.10
N LEU A 170 1.64 13.28 2.85
CA LEU A 170 1.58 13.27 4.32
C LEU A 170 0.26 13.86 4.86
N ARG A 171 -0.26 14.93 4.23
CA ARG A 171 -1.57 15.49 4.58
C ARG A 171 -2.69 14.51 4.25
N PHE A 172 -2.67 13.91 3.06
CA PHE A 172 -3.66 12.92 2.64
C PHE A 172 -3.65 11.71 3.55
N ARG A 173 -2.47 11.19 3.90
CA ARG A 173 -2.30 10.13 4.91
C ARG A 173 -2.97 10.49 6.23
N SER A 174 -2.72 11.70 6.74
CA SER A 174 -3.32 12.15 8.00
C SER A 174 -4.85 12.27 7.90
N TRP A 175 -5.36 12.76 6.78
CA TRP A 175 -6.80 12.88 6.54
C TRP A 175 -7.46 11.49 6.45
N LEU A 176 -6.89 10.59 5.64
CA LEU A 176 -7.42 9.24 5.47
C LEU A 176 -7.43 8.47 6.81
N LYS A 177 -6.33 8.55 7.58
CA LYS A 177 -6.28 7.99 8.94
C LYS A 177 -7.44 8.50 9.79
N GLY A 178 -7.70 9.81 9.80
CA GLY A 178 -8.77 10.42 10.57
C GLY A 178 -10.16 9.95 10.15
N VAL A 179 -10.43 9.89 8.84
CA VAL A 179 -11.72 9.43 8.29
C VAL A 179 -11.98 7.96 8.63
N LEU A 180 -10.99 7.09 8.45
CA LEU A 180 -11.12 5.66 8.76
C LEU A 180 -11.30 5.44 10.28
N SER A 181 -10.54 6.13 11.13
CA SER A 181 -10.72 6.06 12.58
C SER A 181 -12.13 6.49 13.00
N GLN A 182 -12.62 7.62 12.46
CA GLN A 182 -13.92 8.15 12.82
C GLN A 182 -15.04 7.17 12.45
N ASP A 183 -14.98 6.56 11.27
CA ASP A 183 -15.95 5.55 10.84
C ASP A 183 -15.97 4.32 11.75
N LEU A 184 -14.80 3.83 12.17
CA LEU A 184 -14.71 2.70 13.10
C LEU A 184 -15.24 3.05 14.49
N LEU A 185 -14.93 4.24 15.01
CA LEU A 185 -15.49 4.71 16.29
C LEU A 185 -17.02 4.78 16.23
N GLU A 186 -17.58 5.27 15.13
CA GLU A 186 -19.05 5.29 14.89
C GLU A 186 -19.65 3.88 14.86
N LYS A 187 -18.90 2.89 14.37
CA LYS A 187 -19.25 1.46 14.39
C LYS A 187 -19.00 0.77 15.74
N GLY A 188 -18.61 1.52 16.77
CA GLY A 188 -18.40 1.01 18.13
C GLY A 188 -17.07 0.30 18.36
N PHE A 189 -16.07 0.52 17.51
CA PHE A 189 -14.72 0.03 17.76
C PHE A 189 -14.04 0.78 18.90
N VAL A 190 -13.18 0.06 19.62
CA VAL A 190 -12.33 0.61 20.66
C VAL A 190 -10.88 0.58 20.19
N ASP A 191 -10.23 1.75 20.17
CA ASP A 191 -8.79 1.86 19.91
C ASP A 191 -8.02 1.37 21.14
N VAL A 192 -7.32 0.25 21.04
CA VAL A 192 -6.59 -0.36 22.17
C VAL A 192 -5.15 -0.60 21.75
N GLU A 193 -4.21 0.06 22.43
CA GLU A 193 -2.78 -0.15 22.22
C GLU A 193 -2.33 -1.50 22.78
N THR A 194 -1.54 -2.24 22.00
CA THR A 194 -0.97 -3.53 22.42
C THR A 194 0.55 -3.42 22.58
N PRO A 195 1.18 -4.18 23.49
CA PRO A 195 2.62 -4.15 23.69
C PRO A 195 3.42 -4.45 22.40
N THR A 196 4.45 -3.63 22.13
CA THR A 196 5.41 -3.88 21.04
C THR A 196 6.57 -4.79 21.45
N LEU A 197 7.03 -4.67 22.70
CA LEU A 197 8.06 -5.55 23.27
C LEU A 197 7.42 -6.88 23.65
N PHE A 198 7.36 -7.79 22.69
CA PHE A 198 6.69 -9.07 22.84
C PHE A 198 7.70 -10.19 23.12
N LYS A 199 7.20 -11.39 23.37
CA LYS A 199 8.04 -12.59 23.37
C LYS A 199 8.30 -13.01 21.92
N SER A 200 9.46 -13.58 21.65
CA SER A 200 9.72 -14.19 20.35
C SER A 200 8.77 -15.36 20.13
N THR A 201 8.14 -15.37 18.96
CA THR A 201 7.35 -16.51 18.50
C THR A 201 7.94 -17.04 17.21
N PRO A 202 8.08 -18.37 17.07
CA PRO A 202 8.67 -19.00 15.88
C PRO A 202 7.68 -18.99 14.70
N GLU A 203 6.90 -17.93 14.52
CA GLU A 203 5.87 -17.80 13.48
C GLU A 203 6.16 -16.61 12.58
N GLY A 204 5.87 -16.76 11.28
CA GLY A 204 5.97 -15.65 10.32
C GLY A 204 7.41 -15.19 10.13
N ALA A 205 7.61 -13.93 9.73
CA ALA A 205 8.91 -13.39 9.33
C ALA A 205 9.97 -13.41 10.44
N ARG A 206 11.25 -13.23 10.06
CA ARG A 206 12.32 -13.01 11.04
C ARG A 206 12.01 -11.78 11.91
N GLU A 207 12.22 -11.91 13.21
CA GLU A 207 11.89 -10.89 14.20
C GLU A 207 13.10 -10.00 14.57
N PHE A 208 12.86 -8.72 14.81
CA PHE A 208 13.85 -7.85 15.46
C PHE A 208 13.92 -8.14 16.95
N LEU A 209 15.13 -8.41 17.47
CA LEU A 209 15.35 -8.67 18.89
C LEU A 209 15.73 -7.39 19.66
N VAL A 210 15.19 -7.26 20.88
CA VAL A 210 15.51 -6.19 21.82
C VAL A 210 16.11 -6.81 23.09
N PRO A 211 17.45 -6.77 23.28
CA PRO A 211 18.08 -7.40 24.42
C PRO A 211 17.66 -6.73 25.74
N THR A 212 17.56 -7.54 26.80
CA THR A 212 17.22 -7.05 28.14
C THR A 212 18.44 -7.03 29.05
N ARG A 213 18.41 -6.22 30.11
CA ARG A 213 19.44 -6.25 31.16
C ARG A 213 19.47 -7.57 31.94
N ARG A 214 18.44 -8.40 31.78
CA ARG A 214 18.44 -9.77 32.28
C ARG A 214 19.15 -10.64 31.27
N ARG A 215 20.38 -11.04 31.59
CA ARG A 215 21.26 -11.86 30.74
C ARG A 215 20.52 -13.08 30.16
N GLY A 216 20.78 -13.36 28.88
CA GLY A 216 20.18 -14.48 28.15
C GLY A 216 18.69 -14.30 27.80
N ARG A 217 18.14 -13.08 27.90
CA ARG A 217 16.76 -12.78 27.52
C ARG A 217 16.66 -11.55 26.63
N ALA A 218 15.82 -11.65 25.61
CA ALA A 218 15.44 -10.57 24.71
C ALA A 218 13.91 -10.53 24.55
N TYR A 219 13.38 -9.36 24.24
CA TYR A 219 12.07 -9.24 23.60
C TYR A 219 12.22 -9.41 22.09
N ALA A 220 11.11 -9.67 21.41
CA ALA A 220 10.97 -9.51 19.97
C ALA A 220 10.01 -8.36 19.69
N LEU A 221 10.28 -7.56 18.65
CA LEU A 221 9.31 -6.57 18.18
C LEU A 221 8.16 -7.29 17.47
N SER A 222 6.92 -6.92 17.81
CA SER A 222 5.72 -7.55 17.27
C SER A 222 5.60 -7.40 15.75
N GLN A 223 5.48 -8.51 15.03
CA GLN A 223 5.20 -8.51 13.59
C GLN A 223 3.79 -8.01 13.25
N SER A 224 2.84 -8.22 14.17
CA SER A 224 1.48 -7.70 14.18
C SER A 224 0.87 -7.91 15.57
N PRO A 225 -0.23 -7.24 15.94
CA PRO A 225 -0.91 -7.46 17.21
C PRO A 225 -1.77 -8.74 17.23
N GLN A 226 -1.55 -9.71 16.33
CA GLN A 226 -2.42 -10.86 16.07
C GLN A 226 -2.84 -11.64 17.31
N GLN A 227 -1.90 -11.97 18.20
CA GLN A 227 -2.21 -12.75 19.40
C GLN A 227 -2.94 -11.91 20.46
N TYR A 228 -2.60 -10.63 20.59
CA TYR A 228 -3.25 -9.74 21.54
C TYR A 228 -4.68 -9.40 21.12
N LYS A 229 -4.94 -9.15 19.84
CA LYS A 229 -6.31 -8.83 19.39
C LYS A 229 -7.28 -10.01 19.63
N GLN A 230 -6.84 -11.25 19.40
CA GLN A 230 -7.64 -12.43 19.78
C GLN A 230 -7.87 -12.52 21.30
N ALA A 231 -6.83 -12.25 22.11
CA ALA A 231 -6.97 -12.22 23.56
C ALA A 231 -7.93 -11.10 24.04
N LEU A 232 -7.95 -9.95 23.38
CA LEU A 232 -8.87 -8.85 23.68
C LEU A 232 -10.32 -9.23 23.35
N ILE A 233 -10.55 -9.91 22.22
CA ILE A 233 -11.86 -10.49 21.90
C ILE A 233 -12.29 -11.47 23.01
N ALA A 234 -11.42 -12.39 23.42
CA ALA A 234 -11.68 -13.32 24.51
C ALA A 234 -11.92 -12.62 25.87
N SER A 235 -11.42 -11.39 26.03
CA SER A 235 -11.58 -10.58 27.25
C SER A 235 -12.87 -9.75 27.26
N GLY A 236 -13.70 -9.82 26.21
CA GLY A 236 -14.97 -9.10 26.11
C GLY A 236 -14.92 -7.78 25.34
N ILE A 237 -13.81 -7.45 24.67
CA ILE A 237 -13.78 -6.33 23.72
C ILE A 237 -14.38 -6.80 22.40
N SER A 238 -15.63 -6.46 22.12
CA SER A 238 -16.35 -7.00 20.95
C SER A 238 -15.88 -6.44 19.60
N ARG A 239 -15.33 -5.23 19.57
CA ARG A 239 -14.82 -4.58 18.35
C ARG A 239 -13.53 -3.85 18.70
N TYR A 240 -12.42 -4.39 18.26
CA TYR A 240 -11.08 -3.89 18.53
C TYR A 240 -10.51 -3.22 17.27
N MET A 241 -9.87 -2.07 17.43
CA MET A 241 -8.97 -1.52 16.41
C MET A 241 -7.65 -1.05 17.01
N GLN A 242 -6.62 -0.94 16.18
CA GLN A 242 -5.39 -0.24 16.52
C GLN A 242 -4.66 0.24 15.27
N TRP A 243 -4.11 1.46 15.34
CA TRP A 243 -3.09 1.91 14.39
C TRP A 243 -1.70 1.41 14.81
N ALA A 244 -1.46 0.11 14.63
CA ALA A 244 -0.27 -0.58 15.11
C ALA A 244 0.98 -0.28 14.26
N ARG A 245 2.14 -0.20 14.93
CA ARG A 245 3.46 -0.28 14.28
C ARG A 245 3.91 -1.74 14.28
N CYS A 246 4.19 -2.26 13.10
CA CYS A 246 4.58 -3.64 12.86
C CYS A 246 6.02 -3.70 12.37
N TYR A 247 6.74 -4.76 12.73
CA TYR A 247 8.18 -4.89 12.47
C TYR A 247 8.49 -6.25 11.85
N ARG A 248 9.22 -6.27 10.74
CA ARG A 248 9.64 -7.51 10.06
C ARG A 248 11.07 -7.35 9.55
N ASP A 249 11.95 -8.26 9.92
CA ASP A 249 13.35 -8.30 9.48
C ASP A 249 13.47 -9.12 8.19
N GLU A 250 12.83 -8.63 7.14
CA GLU A 250 12.84 -9.23 5.81
C GLU A 250 13.68 -8.42 4.83
N ASP A 251 14.01 -9.04 3.70
CA ASP A 251 14.59 -8.35 2.55
C ASP A 251 13.70 -7.18 2.12
N LEU A 252 14.32 -6.01 2.04
CA LEU A 252 13.63 -4.77 1.74
C LEU A 252 13.30 -4.70 0.25
N ARG A 253 12.06 -4.30 -0.04
CA ARG A 253 11.54 -4.06 -1.40
C ARG A 253 11.02 -2.62 -1.49
N THR A 254 10.69 -2.15 -2.69
CA THR A 254 10.20 -0.77 -2.89
C THR A 254 8.89 -0.48 -2.15
N ASP A 255 8.11 -1.53 -1.90
CA ASP A 255 6.82 -1.57 -1.21
C ASP A 255 6.93 -2.10 0.24
N ARG A 256 8.14 -2.39 0.74
CA ARG A 256 8.40 -2.92 2.09
C ARG A 256 9.32 -2.00 2.90
N GLN A 257 9.03 -1.91 4.19
CA GLN A 257 9.83 -1.20 5.18
C GLN A 257 9.98 -2.11 6.41
N PRO A 258 11.10 -2.03 7.14
CA PRO A 258 11.32 -2.91 8.29
C PRO A 258 10.38 -2.57 9.45
N GLU A 259 9.87 -1.33 9.47
CA GLU A 259 8.77 -0.86 10.31
C GLU A 259 7.68 -0.28 9.42
N PHE A 260 6.43 -0.69 9.63
CA PHE A 260 5.29 -0.25 8.81
C PHE A 260 4.01 -0.14 9.64
N THR A 261 3.03 0.60 9.13
CA THR A 261 1.78 0.90 9.84
C THR A 261 0.64 0.02 9.32
N GLN A 262 -0.05 -0.65 10.24
CA GLN A 262 -1.29 -1.35 9.97
C GLN A 262 -2.46 -0.66 10.69
N LEU A 263 -3.64 -0.71 10.09
CA LEU A 263 -4.91 -0.58 10.81
C LEU A 263 -5.39 -2.01 11.07
N ASP A 264 -5.12 -2.49 12.28
CA ASP A 264 -5.56 -3.80 12.75
C ASP A 264 -6.97 -3.70 13.32
N MET A 265 -7.84 -4.61 12.92
CA MET A 265 -9.24 -4.68 13.36
C MET A 265 -9.63 -6.13 13.67
N GLU A 266 -10.46 -6.32 14.70
CA GLU A 266 -11.00 -7.63 15.07
C GLU A 266 -12.44 -7.46 15.58
N TRP A 267 -13.34 -8.35 15.13
CA TRP A 267 -14.76 -8.37 15.47
C TRP A 267 -15.10 -9.67 16.19
N ALA A 268 -15.73 -9.59 17.35
CA ALA A 268 -16.44 -10.70 17.96
C ALA A 268 -17.78 -10.93 17.25
N TYR A 269 -18.23 -12.18 17.20
CA TYR A 269 -19.50 -12.63 16.63
C TYR A 269 -19.69 -12.24 15.14
N ALA A 270 -18.61 -12.24 14.37
CA ALA A 270 -18.62 -11.90 12.94
C ALA A 270 -18.03 -13.03 12.09
N VAL A 271 -18.57 -13.17 10.88
CA VAL A 271 -18.01 -14.00 9.80
C VAL A 271 -17.28 -13.13 8.78
N GLY A 272 -16.54 -13.75 7.86
CA GLY A 272 -15.75 -13.04 6.85
C GLY A 272 -16.56 -12.04 6.02
N SER A 273 -17.78 -12.39 5.63
CA SER A 273 -18.66 -11.50 4.86
C SER A 273 -19.04 -10.21 5.61
N ASN A 274 -19.19 -10.26 6.93
CA ASN A 274 -19.43 -9.06 7.74
C ASN A 274 -18.19 -8.16 7.74
N VAL A 275 -17.00 -8.74 7.92
CA VAL A 275 -15.73 -8.01 7.93
C VAL A 275 -15.48 -7.35 6.57
N MET A 276 -15.62 -8.11 5.48
CA MET A 276 -15.45 -7.62 4.11
C MET A 276 -16.42 -6.47 3.80
N SER A 277 -17.68 -6.59 4.21
CA SER A 277 -18.68 -5.52 4.05
C SER A 277 -18.33 -4.27 4.86
N ASP A 278 -17.98 -4.41 6.15
CA ASP A 278 -17.63 -3.28 7.01
C ASP A 278 -16.40 -2.51 6.49
N VAL A 279 -15.37 -3.24 6.03
CA VAL A 279 -14.15 -2.66 5.44
C VAL A 279 -14.45 -2.01 4.10
N THR A 280 -15.24 -2.65 3.23
CA THR A 280 -15.65 -2.09 1.93
C THR A 280 -16.41 -0.77 2.13
N ASN A 281 -17.40 -0.77 3.02
CA ASN A 281 -18.20 0.43 3.31
C ASN A 281 -17.34 1.56 3.90
N MET A 282 -16.38 1.24 4.77
CA MET A 282 -15.44 2.21 5.33
C MET A 282 -14.58 2.86 4.22
N LEU A 283 -14.04 2.05 3.31
CA LEU A 283 -13.22 2.54 2.19
C LEU A 283 -14.06 3.34 1.19
N VAL A 284 -15.24 2.85 0.81
CA VAL A 284 -16.17 3.56 -0.08
C VAL A 284 -16.55 4.92 0.52
N LYS A 285 -16.87 5.01 1.81
CA LYS A 285 -17.16 6.30 2.49
C LYS A 285 -16.00 7.29 2.34
N ALA A 286 -14.76 6.84 2.51
CA ALA A 286 -13.58 7.68 2.32
C ALA A 286 -13.36 8.05 0.85
N LEU A 287 -13.49 7.10 -0.08
CA LEU A 287 -13.26 7.30 -1.51
C LEU A 287 -14.33 8.19 -2.15
N SER A 288 -15.58 8.11 -1.70
CA SER A 288 -16.69 8.95 -2.17
C SER A 288 -16.53 10.43 -1.81
N ALA A 289 -15.70 10.74 -0.81
CA ALA A 289 -15.30 12.13 -0.54
C ALA A 289 -14.32 12.69 -1.59
N LEU A 290 -13.73 11.84 -2.44
CA LEU A 290 -12.75 12.23 -3.46
C LEU A 290 -13.43 12.44 -4.80
N HIS A 291 -13.60 13.70 -5.19
CA HIS A 291 -14.19 14.03 -6.49
C HIS A 291 -13.09 14.19 -7.57
N PRO A 292 -13.11 13.42 -8.68
CA PRO A 292 -12.05 13.41 -9.69
C PRO A 292 -11.61 14.79 -10.21
N SER A 293 -12.58 15.67 -10.47
CA SER A 293 -12.35 17.01 -11.02
C SER A 293 -11.98 18.07 -9.97
N VAL A 294 -12.12 17.77 -8.68
CA VAL A 294 -11.96 18.76 -7.60
C VAL A 294 -10.79 18.38 -6.68
N SER A 295 -10.81 17.16 -6.18
CA SER A 295 -9.91 16.72 -5.11
C SER A 295 -8.51 16.37 -5.61
N TYR A 296 -8.34 15.98 -6.88
CA TYR A 296 -7.03 15.56 -7.43
C TYR A 296 -6.25 16.69 -8.08
N GLN A 297 -4.92 16.64 -7.98
CA GLN A 297 -4.00 17.52 -8.69
C GLN A 297 -2.75 16.78 -9.17
N ASP A 298 -2.24 17.15 -10.34
CA ASP A 298 -0.93 16.70 -10.81
C ASP A 298 0.17 17.49 -10.10
N ILE A 299 0.94 16.80 -9.27
CA ILE A 299 2.02 17.38 -8.48
C ILE A 299 3.29 16.56 -8.76
N ARG A 300 4.23 17.18 -9.49
CA ARG A 300 5.53 16.58 -9.87
C ARG A 300 5.39 15.22 -10.58
N GLY A 301 4.42 15.09 -11.47
CA GLY A 301 4.21 13.89 -12.28
C GLY A 301 3.38 12.79 -11.63
N ALA A 302 2.89 13.01 -10.40
CA ALA A 302 1.95 12.12 -9.72
C ALA A 302 0.60 12.82 -9.53
N ARG A 303 -0.50 12.09 -9.72
CA ARG A 303 -1.85 12.61 -9.47
C ARG A 303 -2.24 12.33 -8.02
N ILE A 304 -2.36 13.38 -7.18
CA ILE A 304 -2.50 13.24 -5.72
C ILE A 304 -3.78 13.93 -5.23
N PRO A 305 -4.57 13.31 -4.34
CA PRO A 305 -5.65 14.00 -3.64
C PRO A 305 -5.13 15.11 -2.71
N VAL A 306 -5.68 16.31 -2.83
CA VAL A 306 -5.33 17.49 -2.04
C VAL A 306 -6.41 17.74 -1.00
N VAL A 307 -6.09 17.50 0.27
CA VAL A 307 -7.03 17.56 1.41
C VAL A 307 -7.83 18.86 1.49
N ALA A 308 -7.22 20.01 1.17
CA ALA A 308 -7.91 21.31 1.18
C ALA A 308 -9.04 21.42 0.14
N LYS A 309 -9.10 20.50 -0.85
CA LYS A 309 -10.13 20.42 -1.90
C LYS A 309 -11.06 19.22 -1.72
N ILE A 310 -10.95 18.49 -0.61
CA ILE A 310 -11.90 17.43 -0.26
C ILE A 310 -13.07 18.11 0.44
N THR A 311 -14.27 18.00 -0.14
CA THR A 311 -15.48 18.59 0.44
C THR A 311 -15.93 17.77 1.66
N THR A 312 -16.06 18.42 2.81
CA THR A 312 -16.61 17.77 4.01
C THR A 312 -18.13 17.92 4.03
N GLY A 313 -18.87 16.85 3.74
CA GLY A 313 -20.24 16.52 4.19
C GLY A 313 -21.41 17.47 3.91
N SER A 314 -21.25 18.79 4.01
CA SER A 314 -22.34 19.76 3.86
C SER A 314 -22.52 20.26 2.41
N ALA A 315 -21.44 20.32 1.62
CA ALA A 315 -21.49 20.81 0.24
C ALA A 315 -21.74 19.70 -0.81
N ALA A 316 -21.54 18.44 -0.43
CA ALA A 316 -21.74 17.30 -1.34
C ALA A 316 -23.22 17.02 -1.61
N ALA A 317 -24.10 17.23 -0.62
CA ALA A 317 -25.54 17.05 -0.77
C ALA A 317 -26.18 18.05 -1.75
N GLU A 318 -25.61 19.26 -1.87
CA GLU A 318 -26.07 20.27 -2.84
C GLU A 318 -25.51 20.01 -4.25
N ALA A 319 -24.31 19.41 -4.37
CA ALA A 319 -23.69 19.11 -5.64
C ALA A 319 -24.33 17.90 -6.35
N THR A 320 -24.72 16.84 -5.61
CA THR A 320 -25.47 15.71 -6.18
C THR A 320 -26.89 16.10 -6.59
N ALA A 321 -27.56 16.97 -5.82
CA ALA A 321 -28.87 17.49 -6.18
C ALA A 321 -28.85 18.36 -7.46
N ALA A 322 -27.73 19.03 -7.75
CA ALA A 322 -27.58 19.86 -8.95
C ALA A 322 -27.34 19.04 -10.22
N THR A 323 -26.68 17.88 -10.14
CA THR A 323 -26.51 16.96 -11.28
C THR A 323 -27.77 16.16 -11.58
N ASP A 324 -28.52 15.71 -10.57
CA ASP A 324 -29.79 14.98 -10.76
C ASP A 324 -30.91 15.88 -11.30
N ALA A 325 -30.88 17.18 -11.00
CA ALA A 325 -31.87 18.13 -11.51
C ALA A 325 -31.72 18.42 -13.03
N THR A 326 -30.54 18.18 -13.62
CA THR A 326 -30.31 18.38 -15.06
C THR A 326 -30.74 17.22 -15.94
N GLU A 327 -30.91 16.01 -15.38
CA GLU A 327 -31.41 14.84 -16.12
C GLU A 327 -32.94 14.66 -16.03
N ALA A 328 -33.61 15.41 -15.15
CA ALA A 328 -35.06 15.28 -14.92
C ALA A 328 -35.96 16.19 -15.78
N THR A 329 -35.42 17.00 -16.71
CA THR A 329 -36.20 17.94 -17.55
C THR A 329 -36.54 17.45 -18.97
N THR A 330 -36.46 16.15 -19.26
CA THR A 330 -36.95 15.59 -20.52
C THR A 330 -37.76 14.32 -20.30
N ALA A 331 -38.94 14.46 -19.68
CA ALA A 331 -40.05 13.49 -19.78
C ALA A 331 -41.35 14.11 -19.27
N THR A 332 -41.93 15.03 -20.05
CA THR A 332 -43.37 15.38 -19.95
C THR A 332 -44.13 14.51 -20.95
N ASP A 333 -44.92 13.57 -20.46
CA ASP A 333 -46.34 13.33 -20.80
C ASP A 333 -46.74 11.88 -20.50
N ALA A 334 -47.62 11.70 -19.51
CA ALA A 334 -48.77 10.80 -19.52
C ALA A 334 -49.48 10.83 -18.15
N THR A 335 -50.63 11.48 -18.14
CA THR A 335 -51.77 11.37 -17.20
C THR A 335 -52.23 9.90 -17.08
N GLU A 336 -52.71 9.33 -15.98
CA GLU A 336 -53.93 9.59 -15.19
C GLU A 336 -53.84 8.71 -13.91
N ALA A 337 -53.98 9.27 -12.70
CA ALA A 337 -55.16 9.18 -11.82
C ALA A 337 -55.68 7.76 -11.47
N THR A 338 -55.46 7.31 -10.22
CA THR A 338 -56.52 6.74 -9.36
C THR A 338 -56.07 6.62 -7.89
N THR A 339 -56.66 7.51 -7.09
CA THR A 339 -57.21 7.38 -5.72
C THR A 339 -56.77 6.27 -4.76
N ALA A 340 -56.47 6.75 -3.55
CA ALA A 340 -56.21 6.07 -2.29
C ALA A 340 -57.37 5.23 -1.72
N THR A 341 -57.01 4.29 -0.84
CA THR A 341 -57.70 3.85 0.41
C THR A 341 -56.72 2.90 1.11
N ASP A 342 -56.02 3.31 2.16
CA ASP A 342 -56.41 3.37 3.59
C ASP A 342 -56.57 1.99 4.27
N ALA A 343 -56.11 1.94 5.52
CA ALA A 343 -56.39 0.98 6.60
C ALA A 343 -55.31 -0.04 7.05
N THR A 344 -54.64 0.37 8.15
CA THR A 344 -54.57 -0.28 9.48
C THR A 344 -53.83 -1.60 9.75
N GLU A 345 -53.15 -1.56 10.90
CA GLU A 345 -52.28 -2.54 11.54
C GLU A 345 -52.98 -3.72 12.24
N ALA A 346 -52.15 -4.76 12.45
CA ALA A 346 -52.04 -5.65 13.63
C ALA A 346 -52.98 -6.87 13.76
N THR A 347 -52.43 -8.10 13.70
CA THR A 347 -51.96 -8.90 14.86
C THR A 347 -51.70 -10.40 14.55
N THR A 348 -50.74 -10.98 15.27
CA THR A 348 -50.56 -12.40 15.71
C THR A 348 -50.10 -13.53 14.76
N ALA A 349 -48.83 -13.91 14.95
CA ALA A 349 -48.22 -15.23 15.21
C ALA A 349 -48.80 -16.55 14.61
N VAL A 350 -47.92 -17.37 14.00
CA VAL A 350 -47.47 -18.74 14.42
C VAL A 350 -46.84 -19.49 13.22
N ASP A 351 -45.69 -20.13 13.47
CA ASP A 351 -44.96 -21.20 12.74
C ASP A 351 -45.05 -21.34 11.20
N ALA A 352 -43.88 -21.22 10.55
CA ALA A 352 -43.44 -22.15 9.52
C ALA A 352 -41.92 -22.05 9.30
N THR A 353 -41.18 -22.91 9.99
CA THR A 353 -39.90 -23.47 9.54
C THR A 353 -40.03 -24.06 8.13
N GLU A 354 -38.95 -24.00 7.34
CA GLU A 354 -38.79 -24.51 5.96
C GLU A 354 -39.27 -23.62 4.79
N ALA A 355 -38.68 -22.42 4.63
CA ALA A 355 -38.67 -21.71 3.34
C ALA A 355 -37.59 -20.59 3.22
N ALA A 356 -36.39 -20.77 3.77
CA ALA A 356 -35.33 -19.74 3.74
C ALA A 356 -33.98 -20.22 3.17
N GLN A 357 -34.00 -21.18 2.24
CA GLN A 357 -32.80 -21.71 1.57
C GLN A 357 -32.88 -21.71 0.03
N ALA A 358 -33.81 -20.95 -0.57
CA ALA A 358 -33.99 -20.91 -2.01
C ALA A 358 -34.27 -19.50 -2.54
N THR A 359 -33.40 -18.53 -2.23
CA THR A 359 -33.35 -17.25 -2.98
C THR A 359 -31.98 -16.58 -2.87
N LEU A 360 -30.90 -17.33 -3.16
CA LEU A 360 -29.57 -16.77 -3.36
C LEU A 360 -28.71 -17.64 -4.30
N ALA A 361 -29.35 -18.16 -5.34
CA ALA A 361 -28.72 -18.96 -6.38
C ALA A 361 -29.46 -18.74 -7.71
N ALA A 362 -29.20 -17.61 -8.39
CA ALA A 362 -29.44 -17.43 -9.83
C ALA A 362 -28.97 -16.03 -10.28
N THR A 363 -27.65 -15.83 -10.34
CA THR A 363 -27.09 -14.77 -11.21
C THR A 363 -25.67 -15.11 -11.63
N THR A 364 -25.52 -16.21 -12.39
CA THR A 364 -24.32 -16.45 -13.21
C THR A 364 -24.73 -17.12 -14.50
N THR A 365 -24.89 -16.34 -15.57
CA THR A 365 -24.58 -16.69 -16.97
C THR A 365 -24.90 -15.49 -17.84
N GLY A 366 -23.89 -14.88 -18.45
CA GLY A 366 -24.06 -13.79 -19.40
C GLY A 366 -22.90 -12.82 -19.33
N ALA A 367 -21.85 -13.07 -20.12
CA ALA A 367 -20.86 -12.08 -20.44
C ALA A 367 -21.54 -10.96 -21.25
N THR A 368 -21.95 -9.89 -20.57
CA THR A 368 -22.33 -8.63 -21.17
C THR A 368 -21.44 -7.54 -20.57
N ALA A 369 -20.95 -6.65 -21.43
CA ALA A 369 -20.03 -5.58 -21.09
C ALA A 369 -20.47 -4.86 -19.80
N ALA A 370 -19.53 -4.72 -18.86
CA ALA A 370 -19.76 -4.02 -17.60
C ALA A 370 -20.36 -2.62 -17.90
N PRO A 371 -21.40 -2.18 -17.16
CA PRO A 371 -21.93 -0.83 -17.32
C PRO A 371 -20.80 0.17 -17.07
N ALA A 372 -20.74 1.23 -17.89
CA ALA A 372 -19.71 2.28 -17.79
C ALA A 372 -19.68 2.82 -16.34
N THR A 373 -18.65 2.42 -15.59
CA THR A 373 -18.49 2.83 -14.19
C THR A 373 -18.37 4.35 -14.15
N THR A 374 -19.26 5.03 -13.45
CA THR A 374 -19.19 6.49 -13.24
C THR A 374 -18.21 6.86 -12.11
N HIS A 375 -17.87 5.89 -11.26
CA HIS A 375 -16.98 6.07 -10.11
C HIS A 375 -15.53 5.69 -10.42
N ALA A 376 -14.60 6.37 -9.76
CA ALA A 376 -13.17 6.07 -9.87
C ALA A 376 -12.80 4.69 -9.29
N HIS A 377 -13.64 4.16 -8.39
CA HIS A 377 -13.40 2.92 -7.66
C HIS A 377 -14.48 1.87 -7.93
N GLN A 378 -14.08 0.60 -7.91
CA GLN A 378 -14.96 -0.54 -8.03
C GLN A 378 -14.49 -1.64 -7.07
N PHE A 379 -15.43 -2.32 -6.41
CA PHE A 379 -15.15 -3.47 -5.55
C PHE A 379 -15.76 -4.71 -6.19
N THR A 380 -14.96 -5.76 -6.30
CA THR A 380 -15.36 -7.08 -6.81
C THR A 380 -15.00 -8.15 -5.78
N THR A 381 -15.55 -9.34 -5.93
CA THR A 381 -15.20 -10.52 -5.11
C THR A 381 -15.01 -11.70 -6.04
N MET A 382 -13.97 -12.50 -5.80
CA MET A 382 -13.71 -13.75 -6.50
C MET A 382 -13.03 -14.73 -5.56
N THR A 383 -13.15 -16.02 -5.85
CA THR A 383 -12.39 -17.03 -5.12
C THR A 383 -10.92 -17.02 -5.54
N TRP A 384 -10.06 -17.57 -4.70
CA TRP A 384 -8.65 -17.77 -5.00
C TRP A 384 -8.47 -18.57 -6.30
N GLU A 385 -9.25 -19.63 -6.48
CA GLU A 385 -9.22 -20.47 -7.68
C GLU A 385 -9.59 -19.69 -8.94
N GLU A 386 -10.67 -18.90 -8.88
CA GLU A 386 -11.08 -18.00 -9.97
C GLU A 386 -10.00 -16.97 -10.29
N SER A 387 -9.35 -16.41 -9.27
CA SER A 387 -8.27 -15.44 -9.42
C SER A 387 -7.07 -16.04 -10.16
N ILE A 388 -6.64 -17.23 -9.73
CA ILE A 388 -5.52 -17.93 -10.37
C ILE A 388 -5.87 -18.36 -11.79
N ALA A 389 -7.08 -18.88 -12.03
CA ALA A 389 -7.49 -19.29 -13.37
C ALA A 389 -7.61 -18.11 -14.35
N ALA A 390 -8.19 -16.98 -13.92
CA ALA A 390 -8.47 -15.84 -14.80
C ALA A 390 -7.31 -14.84 -14.91
N TYR A 391 -6.41 -14.79 -13.93
CA TYR A 391 -5.35 -13.77 -13.83
C TYR A 391 -3.96 -14.33 -13.51
N GLY A 392 -3.86 -15.61 -13.14
CA GLY A 392 -2.58 -16.24 -12.82
C GLY A 392 -1.93 -15.67 -11.56
N SER A 393 -2.71 -15.03 -10.67
CA SER A 393 -2.22 -14.47 -9.42
C SER A 393 -3.33 -14.37 -8.38
N ASP A 394 -2.98 -14.55 -7.12
CA ASP A 394 -3.81 -14.28 -5.93
C ASP A 394 -4.01 -12.78 -5.63
N LYS A 395 -3.29 -11.92 -6.34
CA LYS A 395 -3.39 -10.45 -6.28
C LYS A 395 -3.55 -9.85 -7.67
N PRO A 396 -4.69 -10.07 -8.33
CA PRO A 396 -4.86 -9.69 -9.73
C PRO A 396 -4.97 -8.16 -9.88
N ASP A 397 -4.40 -7.64 -10.97
CA ASP A 397 -4.66 -6.28 -11.42
C ASP A 397 -5.79 -6.31 -12.46
N LEU A 398 -7.02 -6.01 -12.02
CA LEU A 398 -8.19 -6.07 -12.88
C LEU A 398 -8.23 -4.98 -13.96
N ARG A 399 -7.27 -4.04 -13.96
CA ARG A 399 -7.11 -3.05 -15.03
C ARG A 399 -6.43 -3.66 -16.25
N ILE A 400 -5.75 -4.80 -16.10
CA ILE A 400 -5.11 -5.51 -17.21
C ILE A 400 -6.22 -6.12 -18.08
N PRO A 401 -6.29 -5.77 -19.38
CA PRO A 401 -7.37 -6.23 -20.26
C PRO A 401 -7.32 -7.75 -20.48
N ASN A 402 -8.50 -8.31 -20.77
CA ASN A 402 -8.79 -9.72 -21.12
C ASN A 402 -8.35 -10.75 -20.07
N LYS A 403 -9.14 -11.80 -19.81
CA LYS A 403 -8.76 -12.83 -18.84
C LYS A 403 -7.86 -13.89 -19.49
N ILE A 404 -7.10 -14.61 -18.66
CA ILE A 404 -6.48 -15.88 -19.07
C ILE A 404 -7.60 -16.88 -19.33
N HIS A 405 -7.43 -17.67 -20.38
CA HIS A 405 -8.35 -18.69 -20.83
C HIS A 405 -7.58 -20.00 -21.00
N ALA A 406 -8.06 -21.07 -20.37
CA ALA A 406 -7.54 -22.40 -20.59
C ALA A 406 -8.15 -22.99 -21.87
N ILE A 407 -7.33 -23.62 -22.71
CA ILE A 407 -7.79 -24.30 -23.92
C ILE A 407 -8.19 -25.73 -23.53
N GLU A 408 -9.48 -26.04 -23.64
CA GLU A 408 -10.05 -27.33 -23.25
C GLU A 408 -9.70 -28.45 -24.24
N ASP A 409 -9.93 -28.23 -25.54
CA ASP A 409 -9.62 -29.21 -26.59
C ASP A 409 -8.31 -28.85 -27.30
N LEU A 410 -7.26 -29.63 -26.99
CA LEU A 410 -5.94 -29.50 -27.61
C LEU A 410 -5.81 -30.28 -28.91
N THR A 411 -6.80 -31.06 -29.31
CA THR A 411 -6.75 -31.91 -30.52
C THR A 411 -6.41 -31.12 -31.78
N PRO A 412 -7.04 -29.94 -32.05
CA PRO A 412 -6.76 -29.17 -33.27
C PRO A 412 -5.34 -28.59 -33.31
N ILE A 413 -4.70 -28.40 -32.16
CA ILE A 413 -3.37 -27.78 -32.02
C ILE A 413 -2.32 -28.74 -31.46
N ARG A 414 -2.55 -30.06 -31.53
CA ARG A 414 -1.70 -31.07 -30.87
C ARG A 414 -0.22 -30.99 -31.29
N SER A 415 0.03 -30.74 -32.57
CA SER A 415 1.39 -30.56 -33.10
C SER A 415 2.08 -29.34 -32.50
N PHE A 416 1.34 -28.23 -32.32
CA PHE A 416 1.85 -27.03 -31.66
C PHE A 416 2.16 -27.28 -30.19
N VAL A 417 1.27 -27.93 -29.47
CA VAL A 417 1.48 -28.29 -28.05
C VAL A 417 2.79 -29.08 -27.88
N GLY A 418 3.03 -30.07 -28.75
CA GLY A 418 4.28 -30.84 -28.73
C GLY A 418 5.56 -30.04 -29.05
N MET A 419 5.44 -28.90 -29.71
CA MET A 419 6.55 -27.96 -29.91
C MET A 419 6.78 -27.06 -28.69
N VAL A 420 5.71 -26.69 -27.98
CA VAL A 420 5.76 -25.76 -26.83
C VAL A 420 6.21 -26.47 -25.55
N THR A 421 5.77 -27.70 -25.32
CA THR A 421 6.01 -28.42 -24.07
C THR A 421 6.23 -29.92 -24.27
N LYS A 422 6.95 -30.53 -23.32
CA LYS A 422 7.18 -31.98 -23.24
C LYS A 422 6.29 -32.67 -22.20
N LEU A 423 5.38 -31.94 -21.56
CA LEU A 423 4.44 -32.50 -20.59
C LEU A 423 3.50 -33.49 -21.27
N SER A 424 3.18 -34.59 -20.58
CA SER A 424 2.25 -35.61 -21.07
C SER A 424 0.79 -35.15 -21.07
N GLU A 425 0.40 -34.41 -20.02
CA GLU A 425 -0.96 -33.87 -19.82
C GLU A 425 -0.87 -32.37 -19.48
N PRO A 426 -0.51 -31.52 -20.48
CA PRO A 426 -0.37 -30.09 -20.26
C PRO A 426 -1.74 -29.40 -20.17
N LEU A 427 -1.83 -28.42 -19.28
CA LEU A 427 -2.81 -27.36 -19.37
C LEU A 427 -2.20 -26.23 -20.22
N ILE A 428 -2.88 -25.86 -21.30
CA ILE A 428 -2.47 -24.74 -22.16
C ILE A 428 -3.36 -23.55 -21.86
N GLU A 429 -2.73 -22.44 -21.50
CA GLU A 429 -3.39 -21.20 -21.14
C GLU A 429 -3.00 -20.11 -22.15
N THR A 430 -3.97 -19.23 -22.45
CA THR A 430 -3.81 -18.16 -23.41
C THR A 430 -4.48 -16.86 -22.94
N PHE A 431 -3.93 -15.72 -23.33
CA PHE A 431 -4.59 -14.42 -23.23
C PHE A 431 -4.18 -13.51 -24.40
N ILE A 432 -4.99 -12.48 -24.64
CA ILE A 432 -4.80 -11.55 -25.76
C ILE A 432 -4.59 -10.13 -25.24
N PHE A 433 -3.58 -9.45 -25.75
CA PHE A 433 -3.34 -8.03 -25.52
C PHE A 433 -3.65 -7.19 -26.77
N PRO A 434 -4.70 -6.36 -26.71
CA PRO A 434 -5.06 -5.47 -27.79
C PRO A 434 -4.16 -4.24 -27.76
N LEU A 435 -3.22 -4.13 -28.71
CA LEU A 435 -2.27 -3.03 -28.75
C LEU A 435 -2.88 -1.81 -29.42
N LYS A 436 -2.59 -0.63 -28.87
CA LYS A 436 -3.03 0.65 -29.40
C LYS A 436 -2.09 1.13 -30.50
N ASP A 437 -2.65 1.45 -31.67
CA ASP A 437 -1.95 2.08 -32.80
C ASP A 437 -0.60 1.42 -33.14
N CYS A 438 -0.52 0.09 -33.06
CA CYS A 438 0.70 -0.68 -33.21
C CYS A 438 0.63 -1.59 -34.43
N SER A 439 1.52 -1.41 -35.41
CA SER A 439 1.63 -2.33 -36.55
C SER A 439 2.33 -3.63 -36.17
N PRO A 440 2.16 -4.73 -36.94
CA PRO A 440 2.89 -5.97 -36.72
C PRO A 440 4.42 -5.81 -36.66
N GLU A 441 5.00 -4.89 -37.44
CA GLU A 441 6.43 -4.58 -37.40
C GLU A 441 6.85 -3.90 -36.10
N GLN A 442 6.02 -2.97 -35.60
CA GLN A 442 6.28 -2.28 -34.33
C GLN A 442 6.18 -3.27 -33.16
N ALA A 443 5.15 -4.10 -33.13
CA ALA A 443 4.98 -5.18 -32.15
C ALA A 443 6.21 -6.12 -32.16
N ARG A 444 6.68 -6.52 -33.35
CA ARG A 444 7.88 -7.37 -33.49
C ARG A 444 9.15 -6.70 -32.96
N LYS A 445 9.33 -5.41 -33.25
CA LYS A 445 10.49 -4.63 -32.78
C LYS A 445 10.51 -4.49 -31.26
N PHE A 446 9.34 -4.41 -30.63
CA PHE A 446 9.18 -4.40 -29.18
C PHE A 446 9.41 -5.79 -28.55
N LEU A 447 8.83 -6.83 -29.16
CA LEU A 447 8.83 -8.16 -28.55
C LEU A 447 10.19 -8.83 -28.46
N VAL A 448 11.06 -8.66 -29.47
CA VAL A 448 12.40 -9.28 -29.44
C VAL A 448 13.19 -8.89 -28.19
N PRO A 449 13.44 -7.59 -27.91
CA PRO A 449 14.17 -7.19 -26.71
C PRO A 449 13.40 -7.52 -25.42
N PHE A 450 12.06 -7.49 -25.43
CA PHE A 450 11.27 -7.90 -24.27
C PHE A 450 11.49 -9.37 -23.93
N MET A 451 11.41 -10.27 -24.91
CA MET A 451 11.61 -11.71 -24.73
C MET A 451 13.05 -12.05 -24.31
N ASP A 452 14.04 -11.29 -24.79
CA ASP A 452 15.44 -11.41 -24.37
C ASP A 452 15.69 -10.90 -22.94
N SER A 453 14.81 -10.04 -22.42
CA SER A 453 14.89 -9.48 -21.07
C SER A 453 14.16 -10.29 -19.99
N LEU A 454 13.53 -11.41 -20.37
CA LEU A 454 12.78 -12.23 -19.44
C LEU A 454 13.68 -12.82 -18.34
N PRO A 455 13.19 -12.88 -17.09
CA PRO A 455 13.93 -13.50 -16.00
C PRO A 455 14.09 -15.00 -16.25
N PRO A 456 15.15 -15.65 -15.73
CA PRO A 456 15.39 -17.08 -15.93
C PRO A 456 14.20 -17.96 -15.58
N ALA A 457 13.46 -17.63 -14.51
CA ALA A 457 12.26 -18.36 -14.09
C ALA A 457 11.18 -18.49 -15.19
N LEU A 458 11.10 -17.51 -16.11
CA LEU A 458 10.17 -17.54 -17.25
C LEU A 458 10.86 -17.96 -18.55
N ALA A 459 12.09 -17.49 -18.78
CA ALA A 459 12.84 -17.77 -20.00
C ALA A 459 13.25 -19.24 -20.12
N GLU A 460 13.57 -19.88 -19.00
CA GLU A 460 14.04 -21.26 -18.88
C GLU A 460 12.98 -22.15 -18.20
N ASN A 461 11.70 -21.77 -18.27
CA ASN A 461 10.62 -22.52 -17.65
C ASN A 461 10.64 -23.99 -18.14
N PRO A 462 10.82 -24.97 -17.23
CA PRO A 462 10.96 -26.38 -17.60
C PRO A 462 9.69 -26.96 -18.25
N HIS A 463 8.54 -26.31 -18.07
CA HIS A 463 7.25 -26.71 -18.62
C HIS A 463 6.99 -26.15 -20.02
N GLY A 464 7.89 -25.31 -20.55
CA GLY A 464 7.79 -24.72 -21.87
C GLY A 464 8.03 -23.21 -21.83
N LYS A 465 8.78 -22.70 -22.80
CA LYS A 465 9.02 -21.26 -22.97
C LYS A 465 7.72 -20.59 -23.44
N PRO A 466 7.36 -19.40 -22.89
CA PRO A 466 6.20 -18.67 -23.37
C PRO A 466 6.27 -18.36 -24.85
N GLN A 467 5.16 -18.57 -25.55
CA GLN A 467 5.00 -18.19 -26.94
C GLN A 467 4.20 -16.90 -27.00
N VAL A 468 4.76 -15.87 -27.63
CA VAL A 468 4.06 -14.61 -27.91
C VAL A 468 3.96 -14.46 -29.41
N ILE A 469 2.73 -14.63 -29.94
CA ILE A 469 2.42 -14.59 -31.37
C ILE A 469 1.79 -13.24 -31.68
N ILE A 470 2.22 -12.61 -32.78
CA ILE A 470 1.65 -11.35 -33.27
C ILE A 470 0.59 -11.69 -34.29
N TYR A 471 -0.63 -11.18 -34.12
CA TYR A 471 -1.64 -11.23 -35.16
C TYR A 471 -1.24 -10.31 -36.33
N ASP A 472 -1.08 -10.90 -37.51
CA ASP A 472 -0.61 -10.20 -38.72
C ASP A 472 -1.31 -10.80 -39.94
N SER A 473 -2.41 -10.18 -40.36
CA SER A 473 -3.26 -10.61 -41.47
C SER A 473 -2.52 -10.76 -42.81
N SER A 474 -1.34 -10.13 -42.94
CA SER A 474 -0.49 -10.26 -44.14
C SER A 474 0.31 -11.57 -44.20
N LYS A 475 0.42 -12.29 -43.07
CA LYS A 475 1.18 -13.54 -42.96
C LYS A 475 0.29 -14.77 -43.21
N PRO A 476 0.87 -15.91 -43.61
CA PRO A 476 0.14 -17.17 -43.66
C PRO A 476 -0.54 -17.49 -42.33
N LEU A 477 -1.83 -17.84 -42.38
CA LEU A 477 -2.68 -18.08 -41.20
C LEU A 477 -2.60 -16.95 -40.17
N SER A 478 -2.52 -15.70 -40.65
CA SER A 478 -2.45 -14.48 -39.84
C SER A 478 -1.32 -14.47 -38.78
N GLY A 479 -0.25 -15.22 -39.01
CA GLY A 479 0.87 -15.38 -38.06
C GLY A 479 0.82 -16.67 -37.23
N PHE A 480 -0.27 -17.44 -37.31
CA PHE A 480 -0.51 -18.66 -36.52
C PHE A 480 -0.13 -19.95 -37.27
N ALA A 481 0.80 -19.88 -38.24
CA ALA A 481 1.23 -21.05 -39.00
C ALA A 481 1.76 -22.19 -38.12
N SER A 482 2.36 -21.87 -36.96
CA SER A 482 2.82 -22.85 -35.97
C SER A 482 1.66 -23.59 -35.28
N MET A 483 0.47 -23.00 -35.19
CA MET A 483 -0.73 -23.61 -34.59
C MET A 483 -1.54 -24.44 -35.60
N GLY A 484 -1.29 -24.31 -36.90
CA GLY A 484 -1.98 -25.06 -37.96
C GLY A 484 -3.30 -24.42 -38.39
N HIS A 485 -3.97 -25.00 -39.39
CA HIS A 485 -5.16 -24.41 -40.03
C HIS A 485 -6.39 -24.29 -39.13
N GLU A 486 -6.44 -25.03 -38.03
CA GLU A 486 -7.57 -25.07 -37.10
C GLU A 486 -7.38 -24.14 -35.88
N TYR A 487 -6.37 -23.26 -35.90
CA TYR A 487 -6.10 -22.35 -34.77
C TYR A 487 -7.32 -21.50 -34.35
N GLU A 488 -8.16 -21.13 -35.32
CA GLU A 488 -9.32 -20.26 -35.09
C GLU A 488 -10.41 -20.96 -34.27
N SER A 489 -10.61 -22.28 -34.41
CA SER A 489 -11.59 -23.01 -33.58
C SER A 489 -11.18 -23.02 -32.10
N VAL A 490 -9.88 -22.94 -31.84
CA VAL A 490 -9.28 -22.91 -30.50
C VAL A 490 -9.23 -21.51 -29.91
N LEU A 491 -8.98 -20.48 -30.73
CA LEU A 491 -8.85 -19.10 -30.25
C LEU A 491 -10.17 -18.32 -30.27
N ALA A 492 -11.18 -18.75 -31.05
CA ALA A 492 -12.49 -18.10 -31.09
C ALA A 492 -13.16 -17.89 -29.71
N PRO A 493 -13.06 -18.83 -28.74
CA PRO A 493 -13.61 -18.64 -27.40
C PRO A 493 -12.79 -17.69 -26.51
N VAL A 494 -11.56 -17.33 -26.89
CA VAL A 494 -10.63 -16.56 -26.05
C VAL A 494 -11.09 -15.10 -25.95
N PRO A 495 -11.20 -14.52 -24.74
CA PRO A 495 -11.57 -13.11 -24.58
C PRO A 495 -10.64 -12.16 -25.34
N GLY A 496 -11.24 -11.30 -26.17
CA GLY A 496 -10.53 -10.36 -27.04
C GLY A 496 -10.29 -10.85 -28.47
N TRP A 497 -10.55 -12.13 -28.77
CA TRP A 497 -10.35 -12.67 -30.13
C TRP A 497 -11.26 -12.03 -31.17
N ALA A 498 -12.54 -11.84 -30.84
CA ALA A 498 -13.52 -11.27 -31.76
C ALA A 498 -13.17 -9.85 -32.25
N ASP A 499 -12.37 -9.12 -31.46
CA ASP A 499 -11.96 -7.74 -31.74
C ASP A 499 -10.47 -7.61 -32.12
N ILE A 500 -9.80 -8.74 -32.40
CA ILE A 500 -8.34 -8.78 -32.65
C ILE A 500 -7.95 -7.98 -33.89
N LYS A 501 -6.81 -7.29 -33.82
CA LYS A 501 -6.27 -6.42 -34.88
C LYS A 501 -4.82 -6.77 -35.20
N ASP A 502 -4.40 -6.33 -36.39
CA ASP A 502 -2.99 -6.40 -36.79
C ASP A 502 -2.12 -5.69 -35.75
N GLY A 503 -1.12 -6.42 -35.24
CA GLY A 503 -0.20 -5.97 -34.19
C GLY A 503 -0.54 -6.48 -32.78
N ASP A 504 -1.75 -7.01 -32.56
CA ASP A 504 -2.14 -7.56 -31.25
C ASP A 504 -1.34 -8.80 -30.89
N LEU A 505 -1.21 -9.05 -29.59
CA LEU A 505 -0.39 -10.13 -29.05
C LEU A 505 -1.26 -11.24 -28.48
N VAL A 506 -1.02 -12.47 -28.94
CA VAL A 506 -1.59 -13.69 -28.37
C VAL A 506 -0.48 -14.42 -27.62
N VAL A 507 -0.65 -14.56 -26.32
CA VAL A 507 0.32 -15.20 -25.44
C VAL A 507 -0.17 -16.58 -25.10
N VAL A 508 0.66 -17.61 -25.29
CA VAL A 508 0.36 -19.00 -24.97
C VAL A 508 1.44 -19.56 -24.05
N GLN A 509 1.03 -20.20 -22.97
CA GLN A 509 1.92 -20.83 -22.00
C GLN A 509 1.38 -22.21 -21.62
N ALA A 510 2.27 -23.19 -21.54
CA ALA A 510 1.96 -24.49 -20.97
C ALA A 510 2.33 -24.55 -19.49
N ARG A 511 1.54 -25.29 -18.71
CA ARG A 511 1.90 -25.69 -17.35
C ARG A 511 1.32 -27.08 -17.03
N PRO A 512 1.81 -27.75 -15.97
CA PRO A 512 1.18 -28.97 -15.50
C PRO A 512 -0.30 -28.72 -15.16
N THR A 513 -1.15 -29.67 -15.54
CA THR A 513 -2.55 -29.66 -15.09
C THR A 513 -2.57 -29.70 -13.56
N PRO A 514 -3.16 -28.70 -12.89
CA PRO A 514 -3.15 -28.67 -11.44
C PRO A 514 -3.95 -29.87 -10.90
N VAL A 515 -3.42 -30.52 -9.87
CA VAL A 515 -4.06 -31.63 -9.15
C VAL A 515 -4.42 -31.12 -7.77
N GLY A 516 -5.66 -31.34 -7.35
CA GLY A 516 -6.14 -30.87 -6.06
C GLY A 516 -6.25 -29.35 -5.98
N GLN A 517 -6.07 -28.79 -4.78
CA GLN A 517 -5.87 -27.35 -4.66
C GLN A 517 -4.52 -26.95 -5.23
N ASN A 518 -4.51 -25.90 -6.05
CA ASN A 518 -3.26 -25.26 -6.43
C ASN A 518 -2.79 -24.41 -5.24
N PHE A 519 -1.48 -24.33 -4.98
CA PHE A 519 -0.92 -23.57 -3.85
C PHE A 519 -0.03 -22.41 -4.31
N CYS A 520 0.26 -22.35 -5.61
CA CYS A 520 1.09 -21.29 -6.15
C CYS A 520 0.30 -19.98 -6.18
N ALA A 521 0.72 -18.99 -5.40
CA ALA A 521 0.17 -17.64 -5.39
C ALA A 521 0.25 -16.93 -6.76
N SER A 522 1.10 -17.42 -7.65
CA SER A 522 1.33 -16.87 -8.99
C SER A 522 1.66 -18.00 -9.97
N THR A 523 1.17 -17.88 -11.21
CA THR A 523 1.51 -18.79 -12.32
C THR A 523 2.47 -18.12 -13.29
N PRO A 524 3.29 -18.88 -14.06
CA PRO A 524 4.21 -18.29 -15.03
C PRO A 524 3.52 -17.38 -16.05
N ILE A 525 2.30 -17.72 -16.50
CA ILE A 525 1.54 -16.88 -17.44
C ILE A 525 1.03 -15.60 -16.76
N GLY A 526 0.67 -15.64 -15.48
CA GLY A 526 0.27 -14.45 -14.70
C GLY A 526 1.42 -13.46 -14.46
N GLU A 527 2.62 -13.98 -14.18
CA GLU A 527 3.84 -13.16 -14.06
C GLU A 527 4.19 -12.51 -15.38
N LEU A 528 4.22 -13.29 -16.46
CA LEU A 528 4.48 -12.80 -17.80
C LEU A 528 3.44 -11.73 -18.20
N ARG A 529 2.16 -11.96 -17.90
CA ARG A 529 1.08 -11.02 -18.18
C ARG A 529 1.30 -9.68 -17.51
N SER A 530 1.66 -9.68 -16.22
CA SER A 530 1.94 -8.46 -15.46
C SER A 530 3.18 -7.73 -15.97
N MET A 531 4.25 -8.47 -16.29
CA MET A 531 5.49 -7.94 -16.84
C MET A 531 5.30 -7.34 -18.23
N LEU A 532 4.62 -8.06 -19.12
CA LEU A 532 4.34 -7.63 -20.49
C LEU A 532 3.44 -6.39 -20.49
N TRP A 533 2.40 -6.37 -19.66
CA TRP A 533 1.53 -5.20 -19.54
C TRP A 533 2.32 -3.95 -19.12
N LYS A 534 3.19 -4.07 -18.12
CA LYS A 534 4.05 -2.96 -17.68
C LYS A 534 4.97 -2.47 -18.81
N ALA A 535 5.61 -3.37 -19.53
CA ALA A 535 6.48 -3.01 -20.65
C ALA A 535 5.71 -2.33 -21.79
N LEU A 536 4.49 -2.78 -22.09
CA LEU A 536 3.61 -2.17 -23.09
C LEU A 536 3.13 -0.76 -22.68
N LEU A 537 2.87 -0.53 -21.38
CA LEU A 537 2.56 0.79 -20.86
C LEU A 537 3.74 1.75 -21.00
N ASP A 538 4.96 1.29 -20.71
CA ASP A 538 6.17 2.11 -20.78
C ASP A 538 6.49 2.54 -22.22
N GLU A 539 6.18 1.71 -23.21
CA GLU A 539 6.32 2.00 -24.65
C GLU A 539 5.11 2.73 -25.26
N GLY A 540 4.03 2.91 -24.49
CA GLY A 540 2.82 3.61 -24.94
C GLY A 540 1.89 2.82 -25.86
N TYR A 541 2.05 1.49 -25.93
CA TYR A 541 1.17 0.58 -26.67
C TYR A 541 -0.11 0.21 -25.91
N MET A 542 -0.19 0.57 -24.63
CA MET A 542 -1.40 0.46 -23.82
C MET A 542 -1.59 1.72 -22.97
N ASP A 543 -2.84 2.01 -22.63
CA ASP A 543 -3.18 3.08 -21.69
C ASP A 543 -3.53 2.47 -20.32
N ARG A 544 -3.22 3.20 -19.25
CA ARG A 544 -3.72 2.92 -17.89
C ARG A 544 -4.66 4.03 -17.45
N PRO A 545 -5.82 3.73 -16.84
CA PRO A 545 -6.67 4.76 -16.25
C PRO A 545 -5.88 5.55 -15.21
N ARG A 546 -5.87 6.88 -15.31
CA ARG A 546 -5.14 7.72 -14.35
C ARG A 546 -5.92 7.77 -13.04
N LEU A 547 -5.20 7.89 -11.93
CA LEU A 547 -5.84 7.93 -10.61
C LEU A 547 -6.93 9.02 -10.53
N GLY A 548 -8.12 8.63 -10.10
CA GLY A 548 -9.30 9.47 -10.04
C GLY A 548 -10.18 9.39 -11.29
N ASP A 549 -9.68 8.93 -12.43
CA ASP A 549 -10.54 8.65 -13.59
C ASP A 549 -11.36 7.37 -13.33
N PRO A 550 -12.51 7.20 -14.00
CA PRO A 550 -13.32 5.99 -13.88
C PRO A 550 -12.51 4.70 -14.05
N GLY A 551 -12.76 3.73 -13.18
CA GLY A 551 -12.07 2.44 -13.20
C GLY A 551 -10.58 2.46 -12.82
N SER A 552 -10.04 3.59 -12.33
CA SER A 552 -8.63 3.69 -11.93
C SER A 552 -8.28 2.97 -10.63
N LEU A 553 -9.27 2.68 -9.79
CA LEU A 553 -9.13 1.95 -8.53
C LEU A 553 -9.96 0.68 -8.55
N GLN A 554 -9.36 -0.42 -8.99
CA GLN A 554 -10.01 -1.73 -9.02
C GLN A 554 -9.65 -2.52 -7.76
N PHE A 555 -10.59 -2.57 -6.83
CA PHE A 555 -10.53 -3.40 -5.63
C PHE A 555 -11.13 -4.78 -5.91
N VAL A 556 -10.50 -5.80 -5.34
CA VAL A 556 -10.98 -7.17 -5.38
C VAL A 556 -10.74 -7.84 -4.04
N TRP A 557 -11.80 -8.43 -3.51
CA TRP A 557 -11.69 -9.41 -2.43
C TRP A 557 -11.41 -10.78 -3.04
N VAL A 558 -10.30 -11.38 -2.62
CA VAL A 558 -9.97 -12.77 -2.93
C VAL A 558 -10.32 -13.60 -1.70
N THR A 559 -11.09 -14.67 -1.87
CA THR A 559 -11.60 -15.51 -0.76
C THR A 559 -11.30 -16.98 -0.99
N GLU A 560 -11.58 -17.83 0.00
CA GLU A 560 -11.45 -19.30 -0.14
C GLU A 560 -10.04 -19.78 -0.47
N PHE A 561 -9.04 -19.15 0.14
CA PHE A 561 -7.65 -19.56 -0.04
C PHE A 561 -7.40 -21.00 0.44
N PRO A 562 -6.44 -21.71 -0.16
CA PRO A 562 -5.90 -22.92 0.43
C PRO A 562 -5.46 -22.69 1.87
N MET A 563 -5.77 -23.62 2.77
CA MET A 563 -5.45 -23.46 4.18
C MET A 563 -3.97 -23.70 4.47
N PHE A 564 -3.35 -24.62 3.72
CA PHE A 564 -1.94 -24.97 3.81
C PHE A 564 -1.30 -24.98 2.44
N LYS A 565 0.02 -24.80 2.41
CA LYS A 565 0.87 -24.99 1.24
C LYS A 565 2.06 -25.90 1.60
N PRO A 566 2.70 -26.56 0.63
CA PRO A 566 4.01 -27.16 0.84
C PRO A 566 5.02 -26.12 1.33
N VAL A 567 5.95 -26.53 2.19
CA VAL A 567 6.99 -25.64 2.72
C VAL A 567 8.02 -25.30 1.64
N GLU A 568 8.33 -24.01 1.47
CA GLU A 568 9.39 -23.50 0.61
C GLU A 568 10.65 -23.15 1.42
N ALA A 569 11.81 -23.05 0.76
CA ALA A 569 13.11 -22.88 1.44
C ALA A 569 13.24 -21.55 2.23
N ASP A 570 12.45 -20.54 1.86
CA ASP A 570 12.37 -19.23 2.46
C ASP A 570 11.17 -19.06 3.41
N ASP A 571 10.34 -20.09 3.59
CA ASP A 571 9.23 -20.03 4.54
C ASP A 571 9.80 -19.93 5.97
N PRO A 572 9.50 -18.84 6.69
CA PRO A 572 10.15 -18.59 7.97
C PRO A 572 9.61 -19.48 9.10
N ASP A 573 8.57 -20.27 8.81
CA ASP A 573 8.03 -21.34 9.65
C ASP A 573 8.79 -22.68 9.52
N TYR A 574 9.93 -22.71 8.80
CA TYR A 574 10.76 -23.90 8.57
C TYR A 574 11.38 -24.45 9.87
N ASP A 575 10.62 -25.28 10.58
CA ASP A 575 11.13 -26.31 11.51
C ASP A 575 10.27 -27.60 11.55
N GLY A 576 9.28 -27.72 10.66
CA GLY A 576 8.23 -28.73 10.74
C GLY A 576 8.54 -30.06 10.04
N GLU A 577 8.40 -31.16 10.76
CA GLU A 577 8.36 -32.54 10.23
C GLU A 577 7.11 -32.83 9.35
N SER A 578 6.20 -31.84 9.20
CA SER A 578 4.96 -31.97 8.42
C SER A 578 5.17 -31.78 6.91
N GLY A 579 6.16 -30.98 6.49
CA GLY A 579 6.28 -30.51 5.11
C GLY A 579 5.19 -29.50 4.70
N LEU A 580 4.43 -28.96 5.66
CA LEU A 580 3.32 -28.03 5.43
C LEU A 580 3.54 -26.69 6.16
N ALA A 581 3.20 -25.59 5.48
CA ALA A 581 3.11 -24.24 6.02
C ALA A 581 1.67 -23.72 5.94
N ALA A 582 1.27 -22.83 6.85
CA ALA A 582 -0.02 -22.15 6.74
C ALA A 582 0.05 -21.08 5.65
N THR A 583 -0.98 -20.96 4.81
CA THR A 583 -1.01 -19.97 3.72
C THR A 583 -1.02 -18.53 4.25
N HIS A 584 -1.82 -18.27 5.30
CA HIS A 584 -1.88 -16.94 5.96
C HIS A 584 -1.22 -16.96 7.34
N HIS A 585 -1.79 -17.73 8.27
CA HIS A 585 -1.25 -17.94 9.61
C HIS A 585 -1.97 -19.13 10.28
N PRO A 586 -1.38 -19.76 11.31
CA PRO A 586 -1.94 -20.98 11.89
C PRO A 586 -3.23 -20.78 12.70
N PHE A 587 -3.68 -19.54 12.92
CA PHE A 587 -4.91 -19.22 13.65
C PHE A 587 -6.18 -19.22 12.76
N THR A 588 -6.02 -19.43 11.46
CA THR A 588 -7.11 -19.33 10.48
C THR A 588 -8.07 -20.51 10.61
N ALA A 589 -9.37 -20.23 10.56
CA ALA A 589 -10.39 -21.27 10.56
C ALA A 589 -10.50 -21.98 9.19
N PRO A 590 -10.77 -23.29 9.15
CA PRO A 590 -11.19 -23.96 7.91
C PRO A 590 -12.51 -23.36 7.41
N LEU A 591 -12.70 -23.29 6.09
CA LEU A 591 -13.86 -22.64 5.49
C LEU A 591 -15.18 -23.32 5.88
N THR A 592 -15.22 -24.66 5.79
CA THR A 592 -16.40 -25.44 6.10
C THR A 592 -16.10 -26.64 7.00
N ARG A 593 -17.16 -27.31 7.45
CA ARG A 593 -17.03 -28.60 8.14
C ARG A 593 -16.42 -29.69 7.25
N ALA A 594 -16.59 -29.62 5.94
CA ALA A 594 -15.97 -30.57 5.02
C ALA A 594 -14.45 -30.37 5.00
N ASP A 595 -13.99 -29.12 4.90
CA ASP A 595 -12.57 -28.76 4.96
C ASP A 595 -11.94 -29.19 6.29
N PHE A 596 -12.64 -29.03 7.41
CA PHE A 596 -12.15 -29.49 8.72
C PHE A 596 -11.94 -31.02 8.76
N LYS A 597 -12.81 -31.82 8.13
CA LYS A 597 -12.73 -33.28 8.19
C LYS A 597 -11.52 -33.84 7.43
N ILE A 598 -11.14 -33.20 6.34
CA ILE A 598 -10.03 -33.65 5.50
C ILE A 598 -8.66 -33.22 6.03
N LEU A 599 -8.59 -32.30 7.01
CA LEU A 599 -7.32 -31.81 7.59
C LEU A 599 -6.34 -32.89 8.04
N LYS A 600 -6.84 -34.04 8.49
CA LYS A 600 -5.97 -35.12 8.97
C LYS A 600 -5.33 -35.90 7.83
N ASP A 601 -6.09 -36.12 6.76
CA ASP A 601 -5.77 -37.11 5.72
C ASP A 601 -5.29 -36.40 4.44
N GLU A 602 -5.90 -35.27 4.08
CA GLU A 602 -5.65 -34.47 2.88
C GLU A 602 -5.62 -32.95 3.21
N PRO A 603 -4.69 -32.48 4.07
CA PRO A 603 -4.66 -31.07 4.53
C PRO A 603 -4.47 -30.06 3.40
N LEU A 604 -3.79 -30.46 2.33
CA LEU A 604 -3.59 -29.65 1.14
C LEU A 604 -4.92 -29.38 0.40
N GLU A 605 -5.91 -30.25 0.51
CA GLU A 605 -7.22 -30.04 -0.13
C GLU A 605 -8.17 -29.16 0.68
N ALA A 606 -7.76 -28.67 1.86
CA ALA A 606 -8.63 -27.89 2.74
C ALA A 606 -8.62 -26.40 2.39
N LYS A 607 -9.81 -25.82 2.21
CA LYS A 607 -9.99 -24.37 2.07
C LYS A 607 -10.04 -23.69 3.44
N SER A 608 -9.62 -22.43 3.47
CA SER A 608 -9.66 -21.58 4.65
C SER A 608 -10.68 -20.46 4.54
N ALA A 609 -11.18 -20.01 5.70
CA ALA A 609 -11.99 -18.80 5.83
C ALA A 609 -11.13 -17.52 5.83
N ALA A 610 -10.07 -17.49 5.00
CA ALA A 610 -9.21 -16.34 4.79
C ALA A 610 -9.69 -15.51 3.60
N PHE A 611 -9.37 -14.23 3.63
CA PHE A 611 -9.74 -13.27 2.60
C PHE A 611 -8.76 -12.10 2.56
N ASP A 612 -8.36 -11.73 1.35
CA ASP A 612 -7.44 -10.63 1.08
C ASP A 612 -8.11 -9.56 0.24
N LEU A 613 -7.79 -8.29 0.54
CA LEU A 613 -8.18 -7.15 -0.25
C LEU A 613 -7.00 -6.71 -1.11
N VAL A 614 -7.21 -6.75 -2.41
CA VAL A 614 -6.22 -6.36 -3.41
C VAL A 614 -6.72 -5.11 -4.12
N LEU A 615 -5.82 -4.16 -4.33
CA LEU A 615 -6.05 -2.96 -5.13
C LEU A 615 -5.02 -2.92 -6.24
N ASN A 616 -5.47 -2.97 -7.50
CA ASN A 616 -4.61 -2.76 -8.66
C ASN A 616 -3.35 -3.65 -8.66
N GLY A 617 -3.51 -4.95 -8.37
CA GLY A 617 -2.39 -5.91 -8.32
C GLY A 617 -1.58 -5.91 -7.02
N VAL A 618 -1.97 -5.13 -6.02
CA VAL A 618 -1.26 -5.03 -4.74
C VAL A 618 -2.19 -5.38 -3.59
N GLU A 619 -1.80 -6.38 -2.79
CA GLU A 619 -2.45 -6.71 -1.53
C GLU A 619 -2.34 -5.52 -0.55
N VAL A 620 -3.49 -4.90 -0.27
CA VAL A 620 -3.61 -3.75 0.66
C VAL A 620 -4.06 -4.18 2.04
N GLY A 621 -4.52 -5.41 2.22
CA GLY A 621 -4.80 -5.99 3.53
C GLY A 621 -5.28 -7.42 3.43
N GLY A 622 -5.26 -8.11 4.57
CA GLY A 622 -5.63 -9.51 4.68
C GLY A 622 -6.27 -9.84 6.01
N GLY A 623 -7.06 -10.90 6.04
CA GLY A 623 -7.84 -11.29 7.20
C GLY A 623 -8.33 -12.72 7.14
N SER A 624 -8.92 -13.17 8.25
CA SER A 624 -9.59 -14.46 8.29
C SER A 624 -10.59 -14.53 9.44
N GLU A 625 -11.52 -15.47 9.35
CA GLU A 625 -12.16 -16.02 10.54
C GLU A 625 -11.15 -16.81 11.36
N ARG A 626 -11.25 -16.75 12.69
CA ARG A 626 -10.28 -17.35 13.60
C ARG A 626 -10.81 -18.63 14.24
N ASN A 627 -9.89 -19.55 14.53
CA ASN A 627 -10.20 -20.69 15.39
C ASN A 627 -10.44 -20.23 16.83
N HIS A 628 -11.70 -20.06 17.21
CA HIS A 628 -12.08 -19.73 18.58
C HIS A 628 -12.09 -20.95 19.52
N LEU A 629 -12.14 -22.17 18.97
CA LEU A 629 -12.15 -23.40 19.76
C LEU A 629 -10.71 -23.88 20.05
N PRO A 630 -10.29 -23.96 21.32
CA PRO A 630 -8.91 -24.33 21.68
C PRO A 630 -8.54 -25.73 21.21
N LYS A 631 -9.51 -26.67 21.17
CA LYS A 631 -9.29 -28.05 20.70
C LYS A 631 -8.99 -28.11 19.20
N VAL A 632 -9.65 -27.26 18.40
CA VAL A 632 -9.42 -27.18 16.95
C VAL A 632 -8.07 -26.54 16.68
N GLN A 633 -7.75 -25.44 17.37
CA GLN A 633 -6.45 -24.78 17.25
C GLN A 633 -5.29 -25.72 17.65
N GLU A 634 -5.46 -26.47 18.74
CA GLU A 634 -4.46 -27.43 19.22
C GLU A 634 -4.29 -28.60 18.24
N PHE A 635 -5.39 -29.13 17.69
CA PHE A 635 -5.36 -30.15 16.64
C PHE A 635 -4.61 -29.67 15.38
N ILE A 636 -4.91 -28.47 14.88
CA ILE A 636 -4.22 -27.91 13.71
C ILE A 636 -2.72 -27.76 13.97
N MET A 637 -2.34 -27.12 15.08
CA MET A 637 -0.92 -26.88 15.37
C MET A 637 -0.15 -28.17 15.66
N ARG A 638 -0.74 -29.10 16.41
CA ARG A 638 -0.04 -30.32 16.86
C ARG A 638 -0.10 -31.45 15.83
N GLU A 639 -1.26 -31.74 15.29
CA GLU A 639 -1.48 -32.93 14.46
C GLU A 639 -1.28 -32.65 12.97
N VAL A 640 -1.68 -31.45 12.48
CA VAL A 640 -1.54 -31.08 11.06
C VAL A 640 -0.16 -30.46 10.80
N LEU A 641 0.17 -29.38 11.52
CA LEU A 641 1.44 -28.66 11.35
C LEU A 641 2.62 -29.32 12.08
N LYS A 642 2.37 -30.35 12.90
CA LYS A 642 3.39 -31.10 13.66
C LYS A 642 4.31 -30.20 14.51
N MET A 643 3.78 -29.12 15.08
CA MET A 643 4.55 -28.23 15.96
C MET A 643 5.00 -28.95 17.23
N LYS A 644 6.30 -28.86 17.55
CA LYS A 644 6.91 -29.51 18.73
C LYS A 644 6.57 -28.80 20.04
N GLY A 645 6.75 -29.49 21.17
CA GLY A 645 6.38 -29.05 22.52
C GLY A 645 6.81 -27.62 22.91
N PRO A 646 8.08 -27.20 22.71
CA PRO A 646 8.51 -25.84 23.01
C PRO A 646 7.83 -24.77 22.13
N ARG A 647 7.71 -25.03 20.81
CA ARG A 647 7.02 -24.15 19.83
C ARG A 647 5.55 -23.99 20.19
N LEU A 648 4.85 -25.10 20.41
CA LEU A 648 3.46 -25.10 20.86
C LEU A 648 3.27 -24.42 22.23
N GLY A 649 4.21 -24.62 23.16
CA GLY A 649 4.25 -23.96 24.47
C GLY A 649 4.36 -22.43 24.35
N GLY A 650 4.96 -21.96 23.25
CA GLY A 650 4.97 -20.55 22.83
C GLY A 650 3.56 -19.94 22.66
N PHE A 651 2.51 -20.74 22.48
CA PHE A 651 1.12 -20.25 22.33
C PHE A 651 0.23 -20.52 23.55
N SER A 652 0.82 -20.95 24.68
CA SER A 652 0.08 -21.28 25.90
C SER A 652 -0.86 -20.18 26.40
N HIS A 653 -0.47 -18.91 26.31
CA HIS A 653 -1.30 -17.75 26.67
C HIS A 653 -2.51 -17.60 25.75
N LEU A 654 -2.35 -17.85 24.45
CA LEU A 654 -3.45 -17.82 23.49
C LEU A 654 -4.44 -18.97 23.78
N PHE A 655 -3.94 -20.19 23.98
CA PHE A 655 -4.80 -21.32 24.36
C PHE A 655 -5.58 -21.05 25.65
N GLN A 656 -4.96 -20.39 26.63
CA GLN A 656 -5.65 -20.00 27.85
C GLN A 656 -6.76 -18.97 27.58
N ALA A 657 -6.51 -17.98 26.72
CA ALA A 657 -7.52 -17.01 26.30
C ALA A 657 -8.70 -17.72 25.59
N LEU A 658 -8.41 -18.62 24.64
CA LEU A 658 -9.44 -19.39 23.94
C LEU A 658 -10.29 -20.25 24.89
N ARG A 659 -9.65 -20.93 25.86
CA ARG A 659 -10.32 -21.74 26.89
C ARG A 659 -11.18 -20.94 27.85
N SER A 660 -11.00 -19.63 27.92
CA SER A 660 -11.77 -18.74 28.81
C SER A 660 -13.15 -18.36 28.25
N GLY A 661 -13.60 -19.05 27.19
CA GLY A 661 -14.89 -18.78 26.53
C GLY A 661 -14.78 -17.76 25.40
N CYS A 662 -13.71 -17.86 24.59
CA CYS A 662 -13.52 -16.96 23.45
C CYS A 662 -14.68 -17.10 22.44
N PRO A 663 -15.35 -16.00 22.06
CA PRO A 663 -16.43 -16.05 21.09
C PRO A 663 -15.90 -16.33 19.67
N PRO A 664 -16.75 -16.80 18.74
CA PRO A 664 -16.42 -16.78 17.32
C PRO A 664 -16.02 -15.36 16.91
N HIS A 665 -14.97 -15.23 16.10
CA HIS A 665 -14.43 -13.93 15.75
C HIS A 665 -13.67 -13.96 14.42
N ALA A 666 -13.56 -12.80 13.80
CA ALA A 666 -12.88 -12.59 12.54
C ALA A 666 -12.11 -11.27 12.59
N GLY A 667 -11.04 -11.19 11.81
CA GLY A 667 -10.17 -10.02 11.82
C GLY A 667 -9.62 -9.66 10.47
N PHE A 668 -9.19 -8.41 10.36
CA PHE A 668 -8.60 -7.86 9.16
C PHE A 668 -7.51 -6.85 9.51
N ALA A 669 -6.40 -6.88 8.79
CA ALA A 669 -5.32 -5.92 8.93
C ALA A 669 -5.11 -5.19 7.60
N LEU A 670 -5.29 -3.88 7.60
CA LEU A 670 -5.11 -3.04 6.42
C LEU A 670 -3.69 -2.44 6.43
N GLY A 671 -2.90 -2.76 5.41
CA GLY A 671 -1.57 -2.21 5.14
C GLY A 671 -1.63 -0.74 4.74
N PHE A 672 -1.65 0.14 5.73
CA PHE A 672 -1.96 1.56 5.54
C PHE A 672 -0.93 2.29 4.66
N ASP A 673 0.35 1.92 4.75
CA ASP A 673 1.40 2.50 3.90
C ASP A 673 1.17 2.20 2.42
N ARG A 674 0.82 0.95 2.08
CA ARG A 674 0.53 0.55 0.69
C ARG A 674 -0.73 1.22 0.16
N LEU A 675 -1.80 1.24 0.96
CA LEU A 675 -3.05 1.89 0.57
C LEU A 675 -2.82 3.38 0.24
N VAL A 676 -2.10 4.11 1.10
CA VAL A 676 -1.82 5.53 0.86
C VAL A 676 -0.91 5.71 -0.36
N ALA A 677 0.07 4.83 -0.59
CA ALA A 677 0.93 4.89 -1.77
C ALA A 677 0.13 4.77 -3.07
N LEU A 678 -0.76 3.77 -3.15
CA LEU A 678 -1.63 3.56 -4.31
C LEU A 678 -2.62 4.71 -4.52
N LEU A 679 -3.22 5.22 -3.45
CA LEU A 679 -4.15 6.37 -3.49
C LEU A 679 -3.46 7.72 -3.71
N THR A 680 -2.13 7.76 -3.81
CA THR A 680 -1.35 8.98 -4.09
C THR A 680 -0.34 8.79 -5.22
N ASP A 681 -0.63 7.83 -6.11
CA ASP A 681 0.07 7.60 -7.37
C ASP A 681 1.59 7.47 -7.18
N THR A 682 2.00 6.60 -6.25
CA THR A 682 3.40 6.21 -6.07
C THR A 682 3.51 4.71 -5.83
N THR A 683 4.54 4.11 -6.43
CA THR A 683 4.85 2.68 -6.28
C THR A 683 5.72 2.39 -5.06
N THR A 684 6.22 3.43 -4.37
CA THR A 684 7.03 3.25 -3.17
C THR A 684 6.35 3.81 -1.92
N VAL A 685 6.28 2.98 -0.88
CA VAL A 685 5.77 3.38 0.44
C VAL A 685 6.64 4.45 1.11
N ARG A 686 7.88 4.66 0.64
CA ARG A 686 8.80 5.68 1.16
C ARG A 686 8.29 7.10 0.99
N ASP A 687 7.49 7.35 -0.04
CA ASP A 687 6.97 8.70 -0.33
C ASP A 687 5.79 9.08 0.56
N VAL A 688 5.19 8.11 1.23
CA VAL A 688 4.07 8.31 2.17
C VAL A 688 4.50 8.21 3.63
N ILE A 689 5.77 7.91 3.88
CA ILE A 689 6.39 7.86 5.21
C ILE A 689 7.26 9.11 5.40
N ALA A 690 7.14 9.74 6.58
CA ALA A 690 7.87 10.97 6.88
C ALA A 690 9.39 10.77 6.83
N PHE A 691 9.90 9.75 7.51
CA PHE A 691 11.32 9.38 7.56
C PHE A 691 11.50 7.90 7.26
N PRO A 692 11.50 7.52 5.96
CA PRO A 692 11.62 6.12 5.57
C PRO A 692 13.07 5.61 5.66
N LYS A 693 13.22 4.29 5.71
CA LYS A 693 14.50 3.58 5.60
C LYS A 693 14.88 3.34 4.13
N THR A 694 16.18 3.27 3.86
CA THR A 694 16.72 2.89 2.53
C THR A 694 16.48 1.41 2.23
N MET A 695 16.89 0.94 1.04
CA MET A 695 16.87 -0.50 0.69
C MET A 695 17.80 -1.34 1.58
N LYS A 696 18.71 -0.70 2.34
CA LYS A 696 19.60 -1.36 3.30
C LYS A 696 19.09 -1.30 4.75
N GLY A 697 17.88 -0.77 4.96
CA GLY A 697 17.29 -0.64 6.29
C GLY A 697 17.82 0.57 7.08
N GLU A 698 18.58 1.45 6.44
CA GLU A 698 19.24 2.58 7.08
C GLU A 698 18.34 3.82 7.08
N ASP A 699 18.39 4.62 8.15
CA ASP A 699 17.87 5.98 8.16
C ASP A 699 18.99 6.95 7.72
N PRO A 700 18.90 7.58 6.53
CA PRO A 700 19.93 8.49 6.06
C PRO A 700 19.90 9.85 6.77
N PHE A 701 18.78 10.23 7.39
CA PHE A 701 18.63 11.51 8.07
C PHE A 701 19.35 11.53 9.42
N VAL A 702 19.19 10.48 10.23
CA VAL A 702 19.89 10.34 11.52
C VAL A 702 21.10 9.40 11.47
N LYS A 703 21.35 8.75 10.33
CA LYS A 703 22.43 7.78 10.11
C LYS A 703 22.32 6.58 11.06
N SER A 704 21.14 5.96 11.09
CA SER A 704 20.92 4.71 11.83
C SER A 704 20.86 3.50 10.89
N PRO A 705 21.15 2.27 11.34
CA PRO A 705 21.65 1.92 12.68
C PRO A 705 23.07 2.46 12.94
N GLY A 706 23.38 2.73 14.20
CA GLY A 706 24.73 3.12 14.64
C GLY A 706 25.55 1.91 15.08
N ARG A 707 26.88 2.01 15.05
CA ARG A 707 27.76 0.97 15.62
C ARG A 707 27.68 0.99 17.15
N LEU A 708 27.51 -0.17 17.75
CA LEU A 708 27.55 -0.37 19.21
C LEU A 708 28.99 -0.58 19.68
N THR A 709 29.27 -0.26 20.94
CA THR A 709 30.52 -0.60 21.63
C THR A 709 30.30 -1.76 22.60
N ASP A 710 31.36 -2.49 22.95
CA ASP A 710 31.29 -3.56 23.95
C ASP A 710 30.80 -3.03 25.32
N GLU A 711 31.18 -1.81 25.70
CA GLU A 711 30.68 -1.15 26.91
C GLU A 711 29.15 -0.95 26.90
N GLN A 712 28.56 -0.67 25.73
CA GLN A 712 27.11 -0.55 25.60
C GLN A 712 26.41 -1.91 25.66
N LEU A 713 27.10 -2.99 25.29
CA LEU A 713 26.57 -4.36 25.24
C LEU A 713 26.73 -5.10 26.58
N GLU A 714 27.73 -4.76 27.39
CA GLU A 714 28.03 -5.39 28.68
C GLU A 714 26.81 -5.50 29.62
N PRO A 715 25.96 -4.46 29.80
CA PRO A 715 24.80 -4.56 30.69
C PRO A 715 23.76 -5.59 30.22
N TYR A 716 23.80 -5.99 28.95
CA TYR A 716 22.92 -6.98 28.35
C TYR A 716 23.53 -8.39 28.33
N GLY A 717 24.81 -8.52 28.74
CA GLY A 717 25.56 -9.77 28.64
C GLY A 717 25.87 -10.17 27.21
N LEU A 718 26.05 -9.18 26.33
CA LEU A 718 26.43 -9.35 24.93
C LEU A 718 27.83 -8.79 24.70
N GLU A 719 28.51 -9.29 23.68
CA GLU A 719 29.78 -8.75 23.18
C GLU A 719 29.78 -8.81 21.65
N LEU A 720 30.50 -7.90 21.00
CA LEU A 720 30.66 -7.99 19.56
C LEU A 720 31.57 -9.17 19.23
N PHE A 721 31.09 -10.05 18.35
CA PHE A 721 31.92 -11.12 17.84
C PHE A 721 33.09 -10.54 17.04
N LYS A 722 34.32 -10.80 17.51
CA LYS A 722 35.55 -10.44 16.79
C LYS A 722 35.90 -11.60 15.86
N ARG A 723 35.59 -11.45 14.58
CA ARG A 723 36.02 -12.42 13.57
C ARG A 723 37.55 -12.33 13.45
N ASP A 724 38.26 -13.44 13.62
CA ASP A 724 39.71 -13.48 13.42
C ASP A 724 40.05 -13.13 11.96
N GLU A 725 40.73 -12.00 11.75
CA GLU A 725 41.10 -11.48 10.41
C GLU A 725 41.97 -12.46 9.59
N LYS A 726 42.58 -13.47 10.24
CA LYS A 726 43.36 -14.53 9.59
C LYS A 726 42.51 -15.57 8.85
N ALA A 727 41.23 -15.74 9.19
CA ALA A 727 40.33 -16.65 8.48
C ALA A 727 39.65 -15.97 7.28
N ALA A 728 39.40 -14.66 7.35
CA ALA A 728 38.76 -13.89 6.28
C ALA A 728 39.65 -13.75 5.02
N THR A 729 40.97 -13.74 5.19
CA THR A 729 41.94 -13.70 4.08
C THR A 729 42.12 -15.04 3.37
N ALA A 730 41.66 -16.15 3.98
CA ALA A 730 41.64 -17.47 3.32
C ALA A 730 40.39 -17.64 2.43
N GLU A 731 39.21 -17.16 2.85
CA GLU A 731 37.98 -17.21 2.05
C GLU A 731 37.97 -16.20 0.88
N GLU A 732 38.59 -15.03 1.01
CA GLU A 732 38.73 -14.07 -0.11
C GLU A 732 39.84 -14.46 -1.11
N GLY A 733 40.75 -15.36 -0.72
CA GLY A 733 41.81 -15.88 -1.58
C GLY A 733 41.38 -17.03 -2.51
N ASP A 734 40.36 -17.80 -2.11
CA ASP A 734 39.81 -18.92 -2.89
C ASP A 734 38.69 -18.50 -3.87
N LEU A 735 38.07 -17.33 -3.68
CA LEU A 735 37.05 -16.82 -4.62
C LEU A 735 37.62 -16.21 -5.92
N GLN A 736 38.93 -16.32 -6.14
CA GLN A 736 39.59 -15.94 -7.41
C GLN A 736 40.26 -17.09 -8.16
N ARG A 737 40.15 -18.33 -7.66
CA ARG A 737 40.59 -19.52 -8.38
C ARG A 737 39.60 -20.64 -8.10
N ASP A 738 38.63 -20.79 -8.99
CA ASP A 738 38.31 -22.06 -9.66
C ASP A 738 36.97 -21.91 -10.38
N GLU A 739 37.07 -21.64 -11.68
CA GLU A 739 36.21 -22.28 -12.67
C GLU A 739 36.40 -23.81 -12.49
N ASP A 740 35.32 -24.57 -12.59
CA ASP A 740 35.19 -26.03 -12.35
C ASP A 740 34.89 -26.45 -10.89
N TRP A 741 33.61 -26.36 -10.53
CA TRP A 741 33.02 -26.98 -9.34
C TRP A 741 32.57 -28.42 -9.67
N ASP A 742 33.34 -29.42 -9.24
CA ASP A 742 32.92 -30.83 -9.21
C ASP A 742 32.65 -31.26 -7.76
N PHE A 743 31.46 -31.80 -7.50
CA PHE A 743 30.95 -32.13 -6.16
C PHE A 743 31.76 -33.24 -5.46
N PRO A 744 32.19 -33.09 -4.19
CA PRO A 744 32.71 -34.22 -3.43
C PRO A 744 31.58 -35.07 -2.85
N GLN A 745 31.71 -36.36 -3.10
CA GLN A 745 30.87 -37.44 -2.63
C GLN A 745 30.85 -37.58 -1.10
N CYS A 746 29.72 -38.08 -0.62
CA CYS A 746 29.40 -38.47 0.75
C CYS A 746 30.53 -39.23 1.45
N LEU A 747 30.85 -38.84 2.68
CA LEU A 747 31.67 -39.64 3.59
C LEU A 747 30.77 -40.55 4.46
N GLU A 748 31.01 -41.85 4.34
CA GLU A 748 30.48 -42.93 5.19
C GLU A 748 31.02 -42.85 6.63
N PRO A 749 30.38 -43.50 7.62
CA PRO A 749 30.80 -43.45 9.02
C PRO A 749 31.85 -44.53 9.33
N GLU A 750 33.00 -44.11 9.87
CA GLU A 750 33.99 -45.04 10.41
C GLU A 750 33.53 -45.63 11.76
N VAL A 751 33.63 -46.94 11.83
CA VAL A 751 33.31 -47.84 12.94
C VAL A 751 34.62 -48.50 13.40
N GLU A 752 34.66 -48.89 14.68
CA GLU A 752 35.62 -49.83 15.33
C GLU A 752 37.01 -49.29 15.72
N LYS A 753 37.72 -49.76 16.76
CA LYS A 753 37.48 -50.54 18.00
C LYS A 753 38.81 -50.51 18.79
N GLU A 754 38.70 -50.62 20.12
CA GLU A 754 39.64 -51.20 21.11
C GLU A 754 41.15 -51.38 20.80
N SER A 755 42.02 -50.96 21.74
CA SER A 755 42.66 -51.88 22.71
C SER A 755 43.69 -51.20 23.64
N GLY A 756 43.57 -51.49 24.94
CA GLY A 756 44.69 -51.85 25.83
C GLY A 756 45.55 -50.76 26.45
N GLN A 757 45.19 -50.30 27.66
CA GLN A 757 45.86 -50.64 28.94
C GLN A 757 45.12 -50.06 30.14
#